data_AF-A0A8C3B164-F1
#
_entry.id   AF-A0A8C3B164-F1
#
_cell.length_a   1.000
_cell.length_b   1.000
_cell.length_c   1.000
_cell.angle_alpha   90.00
_cell.angle_beta   90.00
_cell.angle_gamma   90.00
#
_symmetry.space_group_name_H-M   'P 1'
#
loop_
_entity.id
_entity.type
_entity.pdbx_description
1 polymer ?
#
loop_
_entity_poly.entity_id
_entity_poly.type
_entity_poly.pdbx_seq_one_letter_code
_entity_poly.pdbx_strand_id
1 'polypeptide(L)'
;MSSRTVCFKNVSVRAFVELQDTFQGVREAFILTTFKLQPRTGTSVFSLFNPRDNSKYFEFTVMGKLNRAVLRYLRSDKRMSSVTFNNLVLADGQQHRLLFHLKGMQPPGPGGVELHLDCRLVETLRDLPAAFQGLPADYGTVELKTMQARDQVSPRLQYLHTIMKMFLSRLRESPFLLGVNTKQLSNQMLDLTKVINELKDVLIQQVKETSFLRNTISECQACLGGTEVVKPRCTSGVCFREHMCLETADGVECGPCPDGYTGDGFNCDDVDECQFNPCFPGVKCVNTAPGFRCDACPLGYSGLAVEGVGILYAQTNKQVCDDVDECKEPNSGCTENSICSNSVGSYHCGSCSTGFTGDQVKGCKPEISCGNSLTNPCDANAQCIAERDGSVHCQCGIGWAGNGFLCGKDTDIDGYPDEKLKCKDASCRKDNCKFVPNSGQEDADRDGYGDACDDDADGDGIPNEQDNCWLKANVDQRNSDKDSHGDACDNCRMVENPDQRDTDSDGKGDACDDDMDGDGLKNFLDNCQLVQNRDQVDRDGDGVGDACDSCPDTPNPNQSDIDNDLVGDSCDTNQDSDGDGHQDTKDNCPFVINSSQLDSDKDGLGDECDDDDDNDGIPDSLPPGPDNCRLVPNPDQIDDNNDGVGDICESDFDQDKVIDRIDNCPENAEVTLTDFRAFQTVVLDPEGDAQIDPNWVVLNQGMEIVQTMNSDPGLAVGYTAFSGVDFEGTFHVNTVTDDDYAGFIFGYQDSSSFYVVMWKQTEQTYWQATPFRAVAEPGIQLKAVKSRSGPGEHLRNSLWHTGDTNDQVRLLWKDPRNVGWKDKVSYRWYLQHRPQVGYIRARFYEGTELVADSGVTIDTTMRGGRLGVFCFSQENIIWSNLKYRCNDTIPEDFQEFSTQHGVDSL
;
A
#
# COMPACT_ATOMS: atom_id res chain seq x y z
N MET A 1 -15.46 -22.35 46.78
CA MET A 1 -14.13 -22.57 47.39
C MET A 1 -13.10 -22.40 46.29
N SER A 2 -12.08 -21.59 46.55
CA SER A 2 -11.02 -21.15 45.64
C SER A 2 -10.22 -22.31 45.03
N SER A 3 -10.06 -22.34 43.71
CA SER A 3 -9.12 -23.24 43.02
C SER A 3 -7.71 -22.69 43.19
N ARG A 4 -7.03 -23.10 44.26
CA ARG A 4 -5.58 -22.90 44.44
C ARG A 4 -4.90 -24.19 44.02
N THR A 5 -4.16 -24.14 42.92
CA THR A 5 -3.28 -25.23 42.45
C THR A 5 -2.21 -25.51 43.50
N VAL A 6 -2.34 -26.63 44.23
CA VAL A 6 -1.35 -27.05 45.23
C VAL A 6 -0.26 -27.88 44.51
N CYS A 7 0.87 -27.28 44.11
CA CYS A 7 2.02 -28.03 43.58
C CYS A 7 2.63 -28.90 44.74
N PHE A 8 2.53 -30.23 44.64
CA PHE A 8 3.07 -31.17 45.63
C PHE A 8 4.60 -31.23 45.61
N LYS A 9 5.26 -31.06 46.76
CA LYS A 9 6.72 -31.28 46.92
C LYS A 9 6.97 -32.76 47.29
N ASN A 10 7.80 -33.44 46.50
CA ASN A 10 8.25 -34.85 46.61
C ASN A 10 7.24 -35.93 46.19
N VAL A 11 7.22 -36.26 44.89
CA VAL A 11 6.53 -37.45 44.37
C VAL A 11 7.41 -38.16 43.33
N SER A 12 7.71 -39.43 43.57
CA SER A 12 8.08 -40.41 42.53
C SER A 12 6.78 -40.91 41.90
N VAL A 13 6.69 -40.92 40.56
CA VAL A 13 5.50 -41.18 39.71
C VAL A 13 4.30 -41.74 40.49
N ARG A 14 3.26 -40.92 40.68
CA ARG A 14 1.97 -41.37 41.21
C ARG A 14 0.85 -40.82 40.33
N ALA A 15 0.01 -41.71 39.81
CA ALA A 15 -1.28 -41.34 39.25
C ALA A 15 -2.23 -41.01 40.41
N PHE A 16 -2.83 -39.82 40.39
CA PHE A 16 -3.89 -39.43 41.32
C PHE A 16 -5.19 -39.25 40.51
N VAL A 17 -6.26 -39.92 40.94
CA VAL A 17 -7.61 -39.71 40.41
C VAL A 17 -8.39 -38.99 41.50
N GLU A 18 -8.74 -37.73 41.28
CA GLU A 18 -9.59 -36.97 42.20
C GLU A 18 -11.05 -37.22 41.81
N LEU A 19 -11.74 -38.04 42.61
CA LEU A 19 -13.17 -38.29 42.43
C LEU A 19 -13.96 -37.17 43.13
N GLN A 20 -14.43 -36.19 42.35
CA GLN A 20 -15.44 -35.25 42.83
C GLN A 20 -16.77 -36.00 43.02
N ASP A 21 -17.32 -35.92 44.23
CA ASP A 21 -18.58 -36.53 44.66
C ASP A 21 -19.71 -36.36 43.63
N THR A 22 -20.17 -37.47 43.05
CA THR A 22 -21.58 -37.84 42.75
C THR A 22 -21.65 -38.87 41.61
N PHE A 23 -21.78 -40.16 41.94
CA PHE A 23 -22.42 -41.25 41.15
C PHE A 23 -22.34 -41.31 39.60
N GLN A 24 -21.35 -40.68 38.97
CA GLN A 24 -21.18 -40.61 37.53
C GLN A 24 -19.69 -40.48 37.20
N GLY A 25 -19.04 -41.61 36.88
CA GLY A 25 -17.77 -41.66 36.15
C GLY A 25 -16.57 -40.92 36.77
N VAL A 26 -15.39 -41.12 36.20
CA VAL A 26 -14.25 -40.23 36.41
C VAL A 26 -14.42 -39.11 35.38
N ARG A 27 -14.55 -37.85 35.82
CA ARG A 27 -14.67 -36.70 34.90
C ARG A 27 -13.32 -36.12 34.51
N GLU A 28 -12.36 -36.18 35.43
CA GLU A 28 -11.01 -35.66 35.27
C GLU A 28 -9.97 -36.62 35.83
N ALA A 29 -8.78 -36.65 35.24
CA ALA A 29 -7.67 -37.47 35.71
C ALA A 29 -6.33 -36.71 35.59
N PHE A 30 -5.46 -36.88 36.59
CA PHE A 30 -4.17 -36.20 36.65
C PHE A 30 -3.02 -37.20 36.66
N ILE A 31 -2.09 -37.05 35.73
CA ILE A 31 -0.86 -37.84 35.67
C ILE A 31 0.30 -36.91 35.99
N LEU A 32 0.93 -37.13 37.15
CA LEU A 32 2.10 -36.37 37.58
C LEU A 32 3.36 -37.25 37.46
N THR A 33 4.34 -36.78 36.73
CA THR A 33 5.67 -37.41 36.65
C THR A 33 6.76 -36.38 36.91
N THR A 34 7.89 -36.85 37.44
CA THR A 34 9.06 -36.03 37.72
C THR A 34 10.27 -36.81 37.27
N PHE A 35 11.12 -36.20 36.44
CA PHE A 35 12.25 -36.87 35.84
C PHE A 35 13.47 -35.94 35.77
N LYS A 36 14.64 -36.55 35.59
CA LYS A 36 15.92 -35.88 35.46
C LYS A 36 16.68 -36.57 34.34
N LEU A 37 17.01 -35.84 33.28
CA LEU A 37 17.73 -36.35 32.11
C LEU A 37 19.09 -35.69 32.00
N GLN A 38 20.10 -36.46 31.59
CA GLN A 38 21.45 -35.94 31.38
C GLN A 38 21.55 -35.28 29.99
N PRO A 39 22.42 -34.27 29.82
CA PRO A 39 22.70 -33.66 28.53
C PRO A 39 23.01 -34.69 27.44
N ARG A 40 22.43 -34.51 26.25
CA ARG A 40 22.59 -35.38 25.06
C ARG A 40 21.96 -36.78 25.16
N THR A 41 21.10 -37.05 26.16
CA THR A 41 20.34 -38.31 26.27
C THR A 41 18.88 -38.13 25.84
N GLY A 42 18.33 -39.12 25.12
CA GLY A 42 16.92 -39.14 24.72
C GLY A 42 16.24 -40.44 25.13
N THR A 43 15.00 -40.37 25.64
CA THR A 43 14.24 -41.53 26.12
C THR A 43 12.74 -41.22 26.24
N SER A 44 11.91 -42.27 26.25
CA SER A 44 10.48 -42.17 26.58
C SER A 44 10.32 -41.98 28.08
N VAL A 45 9.68 -40.89 28.49
CA VAL A 45 9.45 -40.53 29.89
C VAL A 45 8.28 -41.35 30.46
N PHE A 46 7.18 -41.41 29.71
CA PHE A 46 6.06 -42.30 29.99
C PHE A 46 5.32 -42.71 28.71
N SER A 47 4.67 -43.87 28.77
CA SER A 47 3.73 -44.34 27.75
C SER A 47 2.53 -45.05 28.36
N LEU A 48 1.36 -44.80 27.79
CA LEU A 48 0.12 -45.53 28.07
C LEU A 48 -0.15 -46.47 26.91
N PHE A 49 -0.33 -47.76 27.19
CA PHE A 49 -0.52 -48.76 26.16
C PHE A 49 -1.56 -49.81 26.55
N ASN A 50 -2.10 -50.48 25.54
CA ASN A 50 -2.97 -51.63 25.69
C ASN A 50 -2.10 -52.90 25.81
N PRO A 51 -2.15 -53.65 26.93
CA PRO A 51 -1.32 -54.83 27.14
C PRO A 51 -1.67 -56.01 26.24
N ARG A 52 -2.84 -56.03 25.56
CA ARG A 52 -3.24 -57.15 24.68
C ARG A 52 -2.67 -57.07 23.27
N ASP A 53 -2.61 -55.87 22.69
CA ASP A 53 -2.13 -55.65 21.32
C ASP A 53 -0.88 -54.75 21.25
N ASN A 54 -0.40 -54.27 22.41
CA ASN A 54 0.74 -53.39 22.57
C ASN A 54 0.60 -52.03 21.85
N SER A 55 -0.63 -51.64 21.50
CA SER A 55 -0.92 -50.34 20.90
C SER A 55 -0.74 -49.23 21.94
N LYS A 56 -0.06 -48.14 21.55
CA LYS A 56 0.20 -46.98 22.42
C LYS A 56 -0.92 -45.94 22.25
N TYR A 57 -1.54 -45.54 23.35
CA TYR A 57 -2.53 -44.46 23.36
C TYR A 57 -1.88 -43.10 23.53
N PHE A 58 -0.83 -43.02 24.36
CA PHE A 58 -0.04 -41.82 24.60
C PHE A 58 1.43 -42.20 24.82
N GLU A 59 2.34 -41.41 24.30
CA GLU A 59 3.78 -41.54 24.53
C GLU A 59 4.45 -40.17 24.52
N PHE A 60 5.13 -39.82 25.61
CA PHE A 60 5.94 -38.62 25.70
C PHE A 60 7.42 -38.99 25.67
N THR A 61 8.15 -38.43 24.70
CA THR A 61 9.56 -38.73 24.46
C THR A 61 10.36 -37.44 24.47
N VAL A 62 11.48 -37.42 25.20
CA VAL A 62 12.41 -36.29 25.20
C VAL A 62 13.65 -36.70 24.40
N MET A 63 14.09 -35.83 23.50
CA MET A 63 15.26 -35.98 22.64
C MET A 63 16.29 -34.91 23.00
N GLY A 64 17.07 -35.16 24.06
CA GLY A 64 18.01 -34.18 24.61
C GLY A 64 19.22 -33.81 23.74
N LYS A 65 19.41 -34.40 22.55
CA LYS A 65 20.40 -33.93 21.57
C LYS A 65 19.88 -32.79 20.69
N LEU A 66 18.55 -32.72 20.53
CA LEU A 66 17.86 -31.80 19.63
C LEU A 66 17.03 -30.78 20.40
N ASN A 67 17.18 -30.71 21.74
CA ASN A 67 16.32 -29.93 22.64
C ASN A 67 14.82 -30.04 22.30
N ARG A 68 14.40 -31.26 21.95
CA ARG A 68 13.09 -31.53 21.38
C ARG A 68 12.33 -32.51 22.24
N ALA A 69 11.06 -32.26 22.49
CA ALA A 69 10.15 -33.22 23.10
C ALA A 69 9.00 -33.56 22.13
N VAL A 70 8.54 -34.80 22.12
CA VAL A 70 7.48 -35.26 21.23
C VAL A 70 6.42 -35.97 22.06
N LEU A 71 5.19 -35.48 21.99
CA LEU A 71 4.00 -36.14 22.52
C LEU A 71 3.25 -36.80 21.39
N ARG A 72 3.24 -38.13 21.36
CA ARG A 72 2.43 -38.92 20.43
C ARG A 72 1.14 -39.35 21.09
N TYR A 73 0.02 -39.19 20.40
CA TYR A 73 -1.29 -39.60 20.91
C TYR A 73 -2.19 -40.11 19.77
N LEU A 74 -3.13 -40.98 20.13
CA LEU A 74 -4.10 -41.53 19.18
C LEU A 74 -5.29 -40.56 19.04
N ARG A 75 -5.66 -40.14 17.83
CA ARG A 75 -6.82 -39.28 17.57
C ARG A 75 -8.14 -40.06 17.49
N SER A 76 -9.25 -39.33 17.46
CA SER A 76 -10.62 -39.86 17.36
C SER A 76 -10.90 -40.70 16.10
N ASP A 77 -10.18 -40.43 15.01
CA ASP A 77 -10.21 -41.17 13.74
C ASP A 77 -9.35 -42.46 13.74
N LYS A 78 -8.74 -42.82 14.88
CA LYS A 78 -7.79 -43.93 15.07
C LYS A 78 -6.45 -43.76 14.33
N ARG A 79 -6.09 -42.55 13.88
CA ARG A 79 -4.73 -42.24 13.39
C ARG A 79 -3.88 -41.71 14.53
N MET A 80 -2.58 -42.02 14.50
CA MET A 80 -1.61 -41.45 15.45
C MET A 80 -1.25 -40.04 15.00
N SER A 81 -1.34 -39.08 15.92
CA SER A 81 -0.83 -37.72 15.76
C SER A 81 0.29 -37.48 16.76
N SER A 82 1.10 -36.47 16.49
CA SER A 82 2.21 -36.08 17.35
C SER A 82 2.32 -34.58 17.42
N VAL A 83 2.47 -34.05 18.64
CA VAL A 83 2.90 -32.68 18.88
C VAL A 83 4.39 -32.70 19.16
N THR A 84 5.12 -31.82 18.49
CA THR A 84 6.57 -31.66 18.65
C THR A 84 6.83 -30.31 19.31
N PHE A 85 7.53 -30.33 20.43
CA PHE A 85 7.95 -29.15 21.16
C PHE A 85 9.44 -28.92 20.87
N ASN A 86 9.73 -27.86 20.12
CA ASN A 86 11.09 -27.42 19.82
C ASN A 86 11.59 -26.46 20.91
N ASN A 87 12.92 -26.29 21.02
CA ASN A 87 13.57 -25.40 21.99
C ASN A 87 13.29 -25.69 23.48
N LEU A 88 12.84 -26.90 23.80
CA LEU A 88 12.50 -27.32 25.16
C LEU A 88 13.67 -28.05 25.82
N VAL A 89 14.43 -27.33 26.65
CA VAL A 89 15.64 -27.81 27.32
C VAL A 89 15.29 -28.69 28.54
N LEU A 90 14.86 -29.93 28.28
CA LEU A 90 14.45 -30.90 29.31
C LEU A 90 15.54 -31.90 29.72
N ALA A 91 16.70 -31.82 29.07
CA ALA A 91 17.85 -32.70 29.28
C ALA A 91 19.08 -31.90 29.75
N ASP A 92 18.87 -30.87 30.57
CA ASP A 92 19.92 -30.00 31.13
C ASP A 92 20.59 -30.57 32.40
N GLY A 93 20.16 -31.73 32.88
CA GLY A 93 20.61 -32.26 34.17
C GLY A 93 19.92 -31.62 35.38
N GLN A 94 18.85 -30.86 35.19
CA GLN A 94 17.93 -30.40 36.23
C GLN A 94 16.72 -31.33 36.36
N GLN A 95 15.88 -31.09 37.37
CA GLN A 95 14.73 -31.93 37.69
C GLN A 95 13.45 -31.24 37.21
N HIS A 96 12.80 -31.80 36.20
CA HIS A 96 11.57 -31.27 35.61
C HIS A 96 10.33 -32.03 36.10
N ARG A 97 9.20 -31.31 36.18
CA ARG A 97 7.89 -31.83 36.57
C ARG A 97 6.92 -31.71 35.41
N LEU A 98 6.21 -32.79 35.15
CA LEU A 98 5.25 -32.88 34.06
C LEU A 98 3.91 -33.29 34.64
N LEU A 99 2.86 -32.55 34.31
CA LEU A 99 1.48 -32.79 34.73
C LEU A 99 0.60 -32.86 33.48
N PHE A 100 -0.10 -33.98 33.31
CA PHE A 100 -1.21 -34.07 32.36
C PHE A 100 -2.52 -33.97 33.11
N HIS A 101 -3.36 -33.02 32.72
CA HIS A 101 -4.72 -32.88 33.19
C HIS A 101 -5.69 -33.31 32.09
N LEU A 102 -6.26 -34.48 32.25
CA LEU A 102 -7.29 -35.04 31.37
C LEU A 102 -8.66 -34.52 31.84
N LYS A 103 -9.37 -33.80 30.97
CA LYS A 103 -10.71 -33.24 31.20
C LYS A 103 -11.75 -33.94 30.32
N GLY A 104 -13.00 -33.99 30.78
CA GLY A 104 -14.14 -34.39 29.92
C GLY A 104 -14.24 -35.88 29.62
N MET A 105 -13.86 -36.76 30.56
CA MET A 105 -13.92 -38.22 30.40
C MET A 105 -15.35 -38.83 30.45
N GLN A 106 -16.41 -38.00 30.34
CA GLN A 106 -17.80 -38.46 30.25
C GLN A 106 -18.68 -37.46 29.47
N PRO A 107 -19.66 -37.91 28.65
CA PRO A 107 -20.54 -37.00 27.89
C PRO A 107 -21.49 -36.19 28.80
N PRO A 108 -21.87 -34.94 28.43
CA PRO A 108 -21.55 -34.23 27.20
C PRO A 108 -20.52 -33.12 27.47
N GLY A 109 -19.27 -33.32 27.04
CA GLY A 109 -18.25 -32.28 27.05
C GLY A 109 -17.12 -32.64 26.08
N PRO A 110 -16.48 -31.67 25.41
CA PRO A 110 -15.30 -31.94 24.59
C PRO A 110 -14.17 -32.42 25.53
N GLY A 111 -13.70 -33.65 25.32
CA GLY A 111 -12.59 -34.19 26.09
C GLY A 111 -11.29 -33.49 25.69
N GLY A 112 -10.51 -33.03 26.68
CA GLY A 112 -9.27 -32.30 26.41
C GLY A 112 -8.15 -32.70 27.35
N VAL A 113 -6.90 -32.52 26.94
CA VAL A 113 -5.72 -32.71 27.78
C VAL A 113 -4.94 -31.42 27.88
N GLU A 114 -4.67 -30.95 29.08
CA GLU A 114 -3.71 -29.89 29.32
C GLU A 114 -2.39 -30.49 29.78
N LEU A 115 -1.31 -30.10 29.12
CA LEU A 115 0.05 -30.44 29.51
C LEU A 115 0.68 -29.25 30.22
N HIS A 116 1.08 -29.46 31.47
CA HIS A 116 1.82 -28.49 32.26
C HIS A 116 3.23 -29.01 32.51
N LEU A 117 4.22 -28.16 32.27
CA LEU A 117 5.63 -28.41 32.57
C LEU A 117 6.09 -27.37 33.61
N ASP A 118 6.69 -27.84 34.70
CA ASP A 118 7.21 -27.00 35.79
C ASP A 118 6.19 -25.95 36.31
N CYS A 119 4.92 -26.36 36.37
CA CYS A 119 3.76 -25.55 36.78
C CYS A 119 3.40 -24.40 35.77
N ARG A 120 3.87 -24.44 34.51
CA ARG A 120 3.40 -23.61 33.36
C ARG A 120 2.60 -24.46 32.37
N LEU A 121 1.50 -23.94 31.81
CA LEU A 121 0.75 -24.60 30.75
C LEU A 121 1.56 -24.51 29.44
N VAL A 122 1.80 -25.65 28.79
CA VAL A 122 2.59 -25.71 27.54
C VAL A 122 1.71 -26.06 26.35
N GLU A 123 0.65 -26.85 26.54
CA GLU A 123 -0.18 -27.33 25.43
C GLU A 123 -1.59 -27.69 25.89
N THR A 124 -2.60 -27.50 25.02
CA THR A 124 -3.99 -27.91 25.27
C THR A 124 -4.57 -28.67 24.08
N LEU A 125 -4.70 -29.99 24.22
CA LEU A 125 -5.27 -30.88 23.20
C LEU A 125 -6.79 -30.97 23.32
N ARG A 126 -7.53 -30.78 22.22
CA ARG A 126 -9.02 -30.79 22.20
C ARG A 126 -9.66 -31.94 21.39
N ASP A 127 -8.89 -32.74 20.63
CA ASP A 127 -9.39 -33.84 19.76
C ASP A 127 -8.88 -35.22 20.20
N LEU A 128 -9.46 -35.75 21.29
CA LEU A 128 -9.08 -37.04 21.89
C LEU A 128 -10.00 -38.20 21.50
N PRO A 129 -9.51 -39.46 21.54
CA PRO A 129 -10.27 -40.59 21.06
C PRO A 129 -11.42 -40.96 21.99
N ALA A 130 -12.48 -41.54 21.41
CA ALA A 130 -13.67 -42.03 22.12
C ALA A 130 -13.37 -43.08 23.22
N ALA A 131 -12.14 -43.63 23.26
CA ALA A 131 -11.65 -44.49 24.34
C ALA A 131 -11.72 -43.84 25.74
N PHE A 132 -11.76 -42.50 25.82
CA PHE A 132 -11.93 -41.75 27.07
C PHE A 132 -13.37 -41.29 27.32
N GLN A 133 -14.30 -41.50 26.39
CA GLN A 133 -15.73 -41.14 26.53
C GLN A 133 -16.59 -42.26 27.14
N GLY A 134 -15.97 -43.39 27.49
CA GLY A 134 -16.59 -44.53 28.15
C GLY A 134 -15.90 -45.82 27.76
N LEU A 135 -15.21 -46.46 28.69
CA LEU A 135 -14.59 -47.77 28.48
C LEU A 135 -15.67 -48.80 28.10
N PRO A 136 -15.65 -49.40 26.90
CA PRO A 136 -16.56 -50.50 26.56
C PRO A 136 -16.23 -51.69 27.47
N ALA A 137 -17.25 -52.42 27.91
CA ALA A 137 -17.12 -53.55 28.83
C ALA A 137 -16.15 -54.67 28.37
N ASP A 138 -15.74 -54.66 27.10
CA ASP A 138 -14.85 -55.65 26.50
C ASP A 138 -13.37 -55.23 26.34
N TYR A 139 -12.99 -53.98 26.65
CA TYR A 139 -11.58 -53.54 26.64
C TYR A 139 -11.05 -53.39 28.06
N GLY A 140 -10.57 -54.50 28.61
CA GLY A 140 -9.92 -54.55 29.92
C GLY A 140 -8.50 -53.99 29.89
N THR A 141 -8.20 -53.16 30.89
CA THR A 141 -6.88 -52.72 31.40
C THR A 141 -5.99 -51.88 30.46
N VAL A 142 -5.75 -50.62 30.84
CA VAL A 142 -4.67 -49.75 30.30
C VAL A 142 -3.47 -49.84 31.25
N GLU A 143 -2.27 -50.05 30.72
CA GLU A 143 -1.04 -50.06 31.53
C GLU A 143 -0.19 -48.81 31.29
N LEU A 144 0.42 -48.30 32.36
CA LEU A 144 1.35 -47.16 32.35
C LEU A 144 2.78 -47.66 32.49
N LYS A 145 3.65 -47.27 31.57
CA LYS A 145 5.09 -47.57 31.59
C LYS A 145 5.89 -46.28 31.78
N THR A 146 6.82 -46.28 32.73
CA THR A 146 7.66 -45.12 33.07
C THR A 146 9.16 -45.46 33.06
N MET A 147 10.00 -44.42 33.10
CA MET A 147 11.43 -44.42 32.79
C MET A 147 12.40 -45.17 33.73
N GLN A 148 11.99 -45.88 34.79
CA GLN A 148 12.95 -46.52 35.72
C GLN A 148 13.01 -48.06 35.71
N ALA A 149 14.28 -48.49 35.72
CA ALA A 149 14.92 -49.76 35.49
C ALA A 149 14.48 -50.98 36.33
N ARG A 150 14.87 -52.16 35.81
CA ARG A 150 15.01 -53.46 36.49
C ARG A 150 15.32 -53.33 37.99
N ASP A 151 14.29 -53.49 38.82
CA ASP A 151 14.39 -54.14 40.12
C ASP A 151 13.01 -54.69 40.52
N GLN A 152 13.01 -55.88 41.11
CA GLN A 152 11.83 -56.72 41.35
C GLN A 152 10.79 -56.05 42.27
N VAL A 153 9.64 -55.64 41.74
CA VAL A 153 8.40 -55.52 42.51
C VAL A 153 7.20 -55.94 41.66
N SER A 154 6.44 -56.91 42.18
CA SER A 154 5.23 -57.50 41.57
C SER A 154 4.13 -56.46 41.31
N PRO A 155 3.31 -56.62 40.24
CA PRO A 155 2.15 -55.78 40.00
C PRO A 155 1.00 -56.25 40.89
N ARG A 156 0.39 -55.32 41.63
CA ARG A 156 -0.93 -55.55 42.27
C ARG A 156 -1.71 -54.24 42.33
N LEU A 157 -2.49 -53.96 41.28
CA LEU A 157 -3.57 -52.97 41.38
C LEU A 157 -4.76 -53.63 42.08
N GLN A 158 -5.22 -53.01 43.17
CA GLN A 158 -6.27 -53.51 44.04
C GLN A 158 -7.63 -52.96 43.55
N TYR A 159 -8.58 -53.87 43.27
CA TYR A 159 -10.00 -53.56 43.04
C TYR A 159 -10.61 -52.88 44.28
N LEU A 160 -11.56 -51.96 44.10
CA LEU A 160 -12.58 -51.72 45.12
C LEU A 160 -13.92 -51.25 44.52
N HIS A 161 -14.93 -52.10 44.65
CA HIS A 161 -16.35 -51.79 44.53
C HIS A 161 -16.97 -52.05 45.90
N THR A 162 -17.36 -51.04 46.70
CA THR A 162 -18.39 -51.21 47.74
C THR A 162 -18.95 -49.89 48.30
N ILE A 163 -20.29 -49.85 48.41
CA ILE A 163 -21.17 -49.06 49.30
C ILE A 163 -21.44 -47.59 48.94
N MET A 164 -22.50 -47.38 48.15
CA MET A 164 -23.46 -46.30 48.44
C MET A 164 -24.78 -46.91 48.85
N LYS A 165 -25.22 -46.61 50.07
CA LYS A 165 -26.62 -46.57 50.49
C LYS A 165 -26.70 -46.01 51.90
N MET A 166 -26.96 -44.72 52.01
CA MET A 166 -27.90 -44.22 53.02
C MET A 166 -28.34 -42.79 52.69
N PHE A 167 -29.66 -42.60 52.73
CA PHE A 167 -30.42 -41.34 52.74
C PHE A 167 -30.77 -40.65 51.40
N LEU A 168 -31.89 -41.10 50.84
CA LEU A 168 -32.88 -40.26 50.17
C LEU A 168 -33.81 -39.59 51.20
N SER A 169 -34.45 -38.48 50.75
CA SER A 169 -35.55 -37.69 51.34
C SER A 169 -35.08 -36.39 52.03
N ARG A 170 -35.62 -35.18 51.75
CA ARG A 170 -36.99 -34.76 51.41
C ARG A 170 -37.08 -33.36 50.73
N LEU A 171 -38.11 -33.21 49.88
CA LEU A 171 -39.06 -32.09 49.65
C LEU A 171 -38.52 -30.71 49.19
N ARG A 172 -38.85 -30.16 47.99
CA ARG A 172 -40.14 -29.72 47.37
C ARG A 172 -40.66 -28.37 47.93
N GLU A 173 -40.72 -27.33 47.09
CA GLU A 173 -41.93 -26.60 46.63
C GLU A 173 -41.61 -25.25 45.94
N SER A 174 -42.46 -24.88 44.98
CA SER A 174 -42.41 -23.78 43.99
C SER A 174 -43.45 -22.67 44.34
N PRO A 175 -44.03 -21.87 43.42
CA PRO A 175 -43.57 -20.80 42.49
C PRO A 175 -44.40 -19.48 42.63
N PHE A 176 -44.18 -18.43 41.79
CA PHE A 176 -45.18 -17.51 41.13
C PHE A 176 -44.43 -16.36 40.38
N LEU A 177 -44.55 -16.18 39.04
CA LEU A 177 -45.50 -15.34 38.22
C LEU A 177 -45.16 -13.82 38.23
N LEU A 178 -45.06 -13.04 37.14
CA LEU A 178 -45.78 -12.85 35.85
C LEU A 178 -44.79 -12.31 34.77
N GLY A 179 -44.90 -12.55 33.45
CA GLY A 179 -45.91 -12.04 32.51
C GLY A 179 -45.73 -10.52 32.27
N VAL A 180 -45.34 -9.99 31.10
CA VAL A 180 -46.18 -9.78 29.91
C VAL A 180 -45.30 -9.36 28.71
N ASN A 181 -45.69 -9.83 27.52
CA ASN A 181 -45.30 -9.35 26.20
C ASN A 181 -46.56 -8.76 25.54
N THR A 182 -46.49 -7.60 24.90
CA THR A 182 -47.45 -7.22 23.84
C THR A 182 -46.91 -6.13 22.92
N LYS A 183 -46.88 -6.43 21.62
CA LYS A 183 -46.94 -5.49 20.50
C LYS A 183 -48.25 -4.68 20.51
N GLN A 184 -48.18 -3.51 19.87
CA GLN A 184 -49.19 -2.92 18.96
C GLN A 184 -50.00 -1.71 19.47
N LEU A 185 -49.71 -0.54 18.89
CA LEU A 185 -50.62 0.57 18.59
C LEU A 185 -49.91 1.51 17.59
N SER A 186 -50.44 2.03 16.49
CA SER A 186 -51.43 1.59 15.50
C SER A 186 -51.42 2.67 14.41
N ASN A 187 -51.19 2.32 13.15
CA ASN A 187 -51.62 3.13 12.01
C ASN A 187 -53.13 2.92 11.79
N GLN A 188 -53.91 3.99 11.70
CA GLN A 188 -55.20 4.09 10.99
C GLN A 188 -55.28 5.52 10.43
N MET A 189 -55.05 5.74 9.14
CA MET A 189 -55.91 5.53 7.96
C MET A 189 -57.10 6.50 7.83
N LEU A 190 -56.93 7.39 6.84
CA LEU A 190 -57.82 7.70 5.72
C LEU A 190 -59.16 8.43 5.94
N ASP A 191 -59.24 9.52 5.18
CA ASP A 191 -60.38 10.05 4.44
C ASP A 191 -61.67 10.40 5.19
N LEU A 192 -61.88 11.71 5.33
CA LEU A 192 -63.06 12.28 4.68
C LEU A 192 -62.80 13.72 4.25
N THR A 193 -62.60 13.82 2.94
CA THR A 193 -62.89 14.95 2.08
C THR A 193 -64.11 15.77 2.54
N LYS A 194 -64.10 17.06 2.16
CA LYS A 194 -65.24 17.87 1.68
C LYS A 194 -65.69 18.97 2.66
N VAL A 195 -65.80 20.17 2.08
CA VAL A 195 -66.04 21.50 2.68
C VAL A 195 -64.72 22.06 3.23
N ILE A 196 -63.82 22.62 2.40
CA ILE A 196 -63.98 23.89 1.67
C ILE A 196 -63.22 23.73 0.32
N ASN A 197 -63.84 23.26 -0.76
CA ASN A 197 -64.47 24.16 -1.74
C ASN A 197 -65.41 25.19 -1.12
N GLU A 198 -65.00 26.46 -1.13
CA GLU A 198 -65.77 27.58 -1.65
C GLU A 198 -64.95 28.89 -1.49
N LEU A 199 -64.75 29.59 -2.62
CA LEU A 199 -64.24 30.95 -2.80
C LEU A 199 -62.73 31.07 -3.09
N LYS A 200 -62.30 30.68 -4.30
CA LYS A 200 -62.27 31.48 -5.55
C LYS A 200 -60.92 32.21 -5.68
N ASP A 201 -60.10 32.04 -6.72
CA ASP A 201 -60.43 31.94 -8.15
C ASP A 201 -61.61 32.81 -8.54
N VAL A 202 -61.41 34.13 -8.44
CA VAL A 202 -61.81 35.18 -9.40
C VAL A 202 -61.44 36.50 -8.72
N LEU A 203 -60.23 37.02 -8.96
CA LEU A 203 -60.05 38.46 -9.19
C LEU A 203 -58.63 38.78 -9.72
N ILE A 204 -58.53 38.74 -11.05
CA ILE A 204 -57.80 39.72 -11.87
C ILE A 204 -56.27 39.56 -11.96
N GLN A 205 -55.82 38.60 -12.78
CA GLN A 205 -55.14 39.00 -14.04
C GLN A 205 -56.26 39.51 -14.97
N GLN A 206 -56.46 40.82 -15.16
CA GLN A 206 -55.76 41.65 -16.16
C GLN A 206 -55.51 40.80 -17.42
N VAL A 207 -56.55 40.53 -18.22
CA VAL A 207 -57.16 41.49 -19.17
C VAL A 207 -56.11 42.22 -19.98
N LYS A 208 -55.58 41.51 -20.98
CA LYS A 208 -55.30 42.00 -22.34
C LYS A 208 -55.62 40.80 -23.25
N GLU A 209 -56.51 40.82 -24.22
CA GLU A 209 -57.19 41.89 -24.92
C GLU A 209 -58.42 41.30 -25.64
N THR A 210 -59.46 42.12 -25.72
CA THR A 210 -60.39 42.23 -26.85
C THR A 210 -61.24 41.02 -27.25
N SER A 211 -62.46 41.05 -26.72
CA SER A 211 -63.66 40.62 -27.40
C SER A 211 -63.88 41.41 -28.71
N PHE A 212 -63.54 40.79 -29.84
CA PHE A 212 -64.13 41.14 -31.13
C PHE A 212 -65.09 40.02 -31.54
N LEU A 213 -66.29 40.43 -31.98
CA LEU A 213 -67.41 39.61 -32.46
C LEU A 213 -68.29 38.96 -31.38
N ARG A 214 -69.26 39.74 -30.90
CA ARG A 214 -70.62 39.57 -31.46
C ARG A 214 -71.54 40.68 -31.03
N ASN A 215 -72.22 41.20 -32.03
CA ASN A 215 -73.39 42.07 -31.97
C ASN A 215 -72.98 43.52 -31.73
N THR A 216 -73.18 44.45 -32.64
CA THR A 216 -74.11 44.45 -33.77
C THR A 216 -73.77 45.74 -34.50
N ILE A 217 -73.37 45.66 -35.75
CA ILE A 217 -74.20 46.18 -36.84
C ILE A 217 -75.69 46.14 -36.47
N SER A 218 -76.10 47.20 -35.79
CA SER A 218 -77.46 47.73 -35.68
C SER A 218 -77.20 49.21 -35.39
N GLU A 219 -77.32 50.17 -36.30
CA GLU A 219 -77.96 50.24 -37.60
C GLU A 219 -77.26 51.36 -38.38
N CYS A 220 -77.33 51.27 -39.70
CA CYS A 220 -77.09 52.38 -40.59
C CYS A 220 -78.26 53.39 -40.50
N GLN A 221 -77.97 54.67 -40.78
CA GLN A 221 -78.86 55.81 -41.08
C GLN A 221 -79.52 56.55 -39.89
N ALA A 222 -79.16 57.84 -39.71
CA ALA A 222 -79.86 58.95 -40.36
C ALA A 222 -79.43 60.32 -39.81
N CYS A 223 -78.88 61.15 -40.70
CA CYS A 223 -79.16 62.57 -40.93
C CYS A 223 -79.92 63.43 -39.88
N LEU A 224 -79.33 64.63 -39.68
CA LEU A 224 -79.92 65.98 -39.50
C LEU A 224 -80.19 66.51 -38.07
N GLY A 225 -79.38 67.53 -37.72
CA GLY A 225 -79.90 68.87 -37.44
C GLY A 225 -79.80 69.38 -36.00
N GLY A 226 -79.25 70.61 -35.87
CA GLY A 226 -79.69 71.57 -34.84
C GLY A 226 -78.71 71.83 -33.70
N THR A 227 -78.09 73.01 -33.75
CA THR A 227 -77.30 73.68 -32.71
C THR A 227 -78.06 73.93 -31.42
N GLU A 228 -77.43 73.75 -30.25
CA GLU A 228 -77.49 74.73 -29.15
C GLU A 228 -76.37 74.54 -28.09
N VAL A 229 -75.95 75.65 -27.49
CA VAL A 229 -74.71 75.89 -26.73
C VAL A 229 -74.79 75.37 -25.29
N VAL A 230 -73.77 74.65 -24.81
CA VAL A 230 -73.62 74.21 -23.40
C VAL A 230 -72.20 74.52 -22.90
N LYS A 231 -72.09 75.08 -21.69
CA LYS A 231 -70.83 75.41 -21.00
C LYS A 231 -69.99 74.15 -20.70
N PRO A 232 -68.65 74.20 -20.79
CA PRO A 232 -67.79 73.01 -20.78
C PRO A 232 -67.70 72.37 -19.38
N ARG A 233 -67.82 71.05 -19.33
CA ARG A 233 -67.49 70.14 -18.22
C ARG A 233 -66.19 69.42 -18.54
N CYS A 234 -65.58 68.71 -17.59
CA CYS A 234 -64.45 67.81 -17.88
C CYS A 234 -64.89 66.71 -18.85
N THR A 235 -64.79 66.97 -20.15
CA THR A 235 -65.03 66.02 -21.24
C THR A 235 -63.71 65.50 -21.80
N SER A 236 -63.73 64.34 -22.44
CA SER A 236 -62.57 63.74 -23.11
C SER A 236 -61.82 64.77 -23.97
N GLY A 237 -60.53 65.00 -23.68
CA GLY A 237 -59.65 65.92 -24.42
C GLY A 237 -59.50 67.35 -23.90
N VAL A 238 -60.01 67.69 -22.71
CA VAL A 238 -59.84 69.04 -22.09
C VAL A 238 -58.48 69.20 -21.39
N CYS A 239 -58.01 68.17 -20.69
CA CYS A 239 -56.67 68.11 -20.09
C CYS A 239 -55.84 67.02 -20.79
N PHE A 240 -54.51 67.07 -20.67
CA PHE A 240 -53.60 66.13 -21.33
C PHE A 240 -53.96 64.65 -21.11
N ARG A 241 -54.40 64.30 -19.88
CA ARG A 241 -55.10 63.04 -19.60
C ARG A 241 -56.40 63.32 -18.85
N GLU A 242 -57.44 62.54 -19.11
CA GLU A 242 -58.79 62.78 -18.57
C GLU A 242 -58.83 62.84 -17.03
N HIS A 243 -58.01 62.04 -16.35
CA HIS A 243 -57.94 61.98 -14.89
C HIS A 243 -57.26 63.19 -14.25
N MET A 244 -56.68 64.11 -15.04
CA MET A 244 -56.04 65.34 -14.55
C MET A 244 -57.01 66.52 -14.47
N CYS A 245 -58.25 66.39 -14.91
CA CYS A 245 -59.21 67.49 -14.99
C CYS A 245 -59.97 67.70 -13.68
N LEU A 246 -59.95 68.92 -13.16
CA LEU A 246 -60.69 69.35 -11.97
C LEU A 246 -61.71 70.44 -12.36
N GLU A 247 -62.98 70.21 -12.05
CA GLU A 247 -64.03 71.20 -12.26
C GLU A 247 -64.05 72.21 -11.09
N THR A 248 -63.78 73.48 -11.39
CA THR A 248 -63.84 74.58 -10.41
C THR A 248 -64.97 75.55 -10.75
N ALA A 249 -65.31 76.46 -9.82
CA ALA A 249 -66.43 77.39 -9.99
C ALA A 249 -66.25 78.38 -11.17
N ASP A 250 -65.01 78.60 -11.61
CA ASP A 250 -64.64 79.55 -12.67
C ASP A 250 -64.24 78.87 -14.00
N GLY A 251 -64.20 77.54 -14.06
CA GLY A 251 -63.83 76.78 -15.26
C GLY A 251 -63.19 75.42 -14.94
N VAL A 252 -62.57 74.82 -15.94
CA VAL A 252 -61.82 73.56 -15.82
C VAL A 252 -60.34 73.88 -15.63
N GLU A 253 -59.72 73.34 -14.57
CA GLU A 253 -58.28 73.42 -14.32
C GLU A 253 -57.66 72.02 -14.43
N CYS A 254 -56.49 71.93 -15.06
CA CYS A 254 -55.76 70.67 -15.20
C CYS A 254 -54.65 70.55 -14.13
N GLY A 255 -54.48 69.34 -13.60
CA GLY A 255 -53.36 68.99 -12.73
C GLY A 255 -52.00 69.07 -13.44
N PRO A 256 -50.88 68.96 -12.69
CA PRO A 256 -49.54 69.01 -13.26
C PRO A 256 -49.31 67.85 -14.25
N CYS A 257 -48.46 68.09 -15.26
CA CYS A 257 -48.12 67.07 -16.26
C CYS A 257 -47.55 65.80 -15.61
N PRO A 258 -47.84 64.60 -16.18
CA PRO A 258 -47.28 63.35 -15.70
C PRO A 258 -45.75 63.34 -15.77
N ASP A 259 -45.10 62.53 -14.93
CA ASP A 259 -43.64 62.37 -14.97
C ASP A 259 -43.16 62.01 -16.38
N GLY A 260 -42.07 62.66 -16.82
CA GLY A 260 -41.56 62.61 -18.20
C GLY A 260 -42.16 63.64 -19.14
N TYR A 261 -43.12 64.46 -18.69
CA TYR A 261 -43.70 65.56 -19.47
C TYR A 261 -43.62 66.90 -18.73
N THR A 262 -43.57 68.00 -19.49
CA THR A 262 -43.54 69.37 -18.99
C THR A 262 -44.64 70.20 -19.66
N GLY A 263 -45.25 71.13 -18.94
CA GLY A 263 -46.34 71.95 -19.47
C GLY A 263 -47.30 72.47 -18.40
N ASP A 264 -48.42 73.01 -18.87
CA ASP A 264 -49.46 73.66 -18.04
C ASP A 264 -50.61 72.72 -17.66
N GLY A 265 -50.47 71.42 -17.93
CA GLY A 265 -51.51 70.39 -17.68
C GLY A 265 -52.57 70.30 -18.79
N PHE A 266 -52.72 71.34 -19.61
CA PHE A 266 -53.56 71.33 -20.81
C PHE A 266 -52.77 70.79 -22.01
N ASN A 267 -51.56 71.32 -22.22
CA ASN A 267 -50.59 70.81 -23.18
C ASN A 267 -49.34 70.36 -22.42
N CYS A 268 -49.04 69.07 -22.50
CA CYS A 268 -47.84 68.49 -21.93
C CYS A 268 -46.96 67.97 -23.06
N ASP A 269 -45.76 68.54 -23.17
CA ASP A 269 -44.73 68.12 -24.12
C ASP A 269 -43.75 67.17 -23.44
N ASP A 270 -43.22 66.23 -24.20
CA ASP A 270 -42.24 65.24 -23.73
C ASP A 270 -40.93 65.93 -23.29
N VAL A 271 -40.39 65.50 -22.17
CA VAL A 271 -39.10 65.99 -21.66
C VAL A 271 -38.00 65.11 -22.22
N ASP A 272 -37.04 65.70 -22.92
CA ASP A 272 -35.88 64.96 -23.40
C ASP A 272 -34.86 64.71 -22.27
N GLU A 273 -34.99 63.59 -21.56
CA GLU A 273 -34.11 63.28 -20.43
C GLU A 273 -32.67 62.92 -20.87
N CYS A 274 -32.45 62.60 -22.15
CA CYS A 274 -31.11 62.31 -22.67
C CYS A 274 -30.17 63.52 -22.60
N GLN A 275 -30.69 64.74 -22.48
CA GLN A 275 -29.89 65.96 -22.29
C GLN A 275 -29.08 65.97 -20.99
N PHE A 276 -29.44 65.13 -20.03
CA PHE A 276 -28.75 65.02 -18.74
C PHE A 276 -27.64 63.95 -18.72
N ASN A 277 -27.34 63.32 -19.87
CA ASN A 277 -26.34 62.26 -20.05
C ASN A 277 -26.50 61.11 -19.03
N PRO A 278 -27.65 60.42 -19.02
CA PRO A 278 -27.89 59.30 -18.11
C PRO A 278 -27.16 58.01 -18.54
N CYS A 279 -26.74 57.88 -19.80
CA CYS A 279 -26.04 56.69 -20.30
C CYS A 279 -24.52 56.78 -20.14
N PHE A 280 -23.85 55.64 -20.17
CA PHE A 280 -22.40 55.55 -20.07
C PHE A 280 -21.73 56.27 -21.26
N PRO A 281 -20.56 56.93 -21.08
CA PRO A 281 -19.89 57.62 -22.18
C PRO A 281 -19.64 56.71 -23.39
N GLY A 282 -20.19 57.09 -24.55
CA GLY A 282 -20.10 56.28 -25.78
C GLY A 282 -21.31 55.38 -26.05
N VAL A 283 -22.21 55.20 -25.07
CA VAL A 283 -23.50 54.53 -25.24
C VAL A 283 -24.55 55.51 -25.76
N LYS A 284 -25.36 55.05 -26.70
CA LYS A 284 -26.44 55.85 -27.30
C LYS A 284 -27.62 55.95 -26.33
N CYS A 285 -28.01 57.18 -26.01
CA CYS A 285 -29.25 57.48 -25.30
C CYS A 285 -30.40 57.67 -26.29
N VAL A 286 -31.55 57.06 -26.01
CA VAL A 286 -32.77 57.19 -26.81
C VAL A 286 -33.86 57.79 -25.95
N ASN A 287 -34.29 59.01 -26.31
CA ASN A 287 -35.44 59.65 -25.69
C ASN A 287 -36.74 58.95 -26.12
N THR A 288 -37.63 58.70 -25.18
CA THR A 288 -38.91 57.99 -25.36
C THR A 288 -40.04 58.82 -24.79
N ALA A 289 -41.27 58.69 -25.29
CA ALA A 289 -42.41 59.42 -24.74
C ALA A 289 -43.38 58.42 -24.08
N PRO A 290 -43.31 58.17 -22.76
CA PRO A 290 -42.51 58.87 -21.73
C PRO A 290 -41.13 58.24 -21.42
N GLY A 291 -40.15 59.09 -21.05
CA GLY A 291 -38.88 58.72 -20.41
C GLY A 291 -37.68 58.57 -21.34
N PHE A 292 -36.66 57.85 -20.92
CA PHE A 292 -35.51 57.52 -21.77
C PHE A 292 -35.08 56.08 -21.58
N ARG A 293 -34.30 55.57 -22.54
CA ARG A 293 -33.54 54.32 -22.37
C ARG A 293 -32.13 54.46 -22.92
N CYS A 294 -31.21 53.77 -22.28
CA CYS A 294 -29.84 53.58 -22.74
C CYS A 294 -29.73 52.25 -23.49
N ASP A 295 -28.96 52.24 -24.57
CA ASP A 295 -28.58 51.00 -25.22
C ASP A 295 -27.59 50.19 -24.32
N ALA A 296 -27.26 48.97 -24.74
CA ALA A 296 -26.31 48.12 -24.00
C ALA A 296 -24.91 48.74 -23.92
N CYS A 297 -24.11 48.28 -22.94
CA CYS A 297 -22.71 48.69 -22.81
C CYS A 297 -21.90 48.39 -24.09
N PRO A 298 -20.85 49.17 -24.38
CA PRO A 298 -19.97 48.92 -25.51
C PRO A 298 -19.28 47.55 -25.41
N LEU A 299 -18.78 47.02 -26.53
CA LEU A 299 -17.96 45.79 -26.53
C LEU A 299 -16.76 45.96 -25.59
N GLY A 300 -16.44 44.93 -24.81
CA GLY A 300 -15.41 44.97 -23.77
C GLY A 300 -15.89 45.49 -22.41
N TYR A 301 -17.17 45.86 -22.27
CA TYR A 301 -17.77 46.28 -21.01
C TYR A 301 -19.05 45.52 -20.71
N SER A 302 -19.32 45.28 -19.43
CA SER A 302 -20.53 44.66 -18.93
C SER A 302 -21.29 45.61 -18.01
N GLY A 303 -22.62 45.57 -18.06
CA GLY A 303 -23.45 46.46 -17.25
C GLY A 303 -24.91 46.41 -17.68
N LEU A 304 -25.80 46.75 -16.75
CA LEU A 304 -27.23 46.75 -17.00
C LEU A 304 -27.64 47.97 -17.84
N ALA A 305 -28.56 47.75 -18.79
CA ALA A 305 -29.20 48.85 -19.51
C ALA A 305 -30.15 49.62 -18.57
N VAL A 306 -30.08 50.95 -18.60
CA VAL A 306 -30.91 51.82 -17.76
C VAL A 306 -32.06 52.38 -18.58
N GLU A 307 -33.28 52.22 -18.07
CA GLU A 307 -34.48 52.90 -18.55
C GLU A 307 -35.22 53.55 -17.39
N GLY A 308 -35.87 54.68 -17.63
CA GLY A 308 -36.60 55.41 -16.59
C GLY A 308 -37.32 56.64 -17.10
N VAL A 309 -38.16 57.22 -16.26
CA VAL A 309 -39.03 58.35 -16.62
C VAL A 309 -38.76 59.53 -15.70
N GLY A 310 -38.61 60.72 -16.27
CA GLY A 310 -38.47 61.97 -15.53
C GLY A 310 -37.02 62.39 -15.24
N ILE A 311 -36.84 63.71 -15.08
CA ILE A 311 -35.53 64.37 -14.96
C ILE A 311 -34.75 63.89 -13.73
N LEU A 312 -35.43 63.71 -12.59
CA LEU A 312 -34.77 63.32 -11.35
C LEU A 312 -34.15 61.93 -11.49
N TYR A 313 -34.84 61.00 -12.14
CA TYR A 313 -34.37 59.64 -12.35
C TYR A 313 -33.15 59.62 -13.29
N ALA A 314 -33.18 60.41 -14.36
CA ALA A 314 -32.07 60.54 -15.31
C ALA A 314 -30.79 61.15 -14.69
N GLN A 315 -30.93 61.99 -13.65
CA GLN A 315 -29.78 62.58 -12.96
C GLN A 315 -29.17 61.65 -11.90
N THR A 316 -29.98 60.83 -11.24
CA THR A 316 -29.54 59.97 -10.14
C THR A 316 -29.12 58.57 -10.58
N ASN A 317 -29.75 58.02 -11.63
CA ASN A 317 -29.52 56.65 -12.07
C ASN A 317 -28.77 56.65 -13.40
N LYS A 318 -27.45 56.81 -13.33
CA LYS A 318 -26.58 56.72 -14.50
C LYS A 318 -26.21 55.28 -14.80
N GLN A 319 -26.14 54.94 -16.07
CA GLN A 319 -25.64 53.63 -16.51
C GLN A 319 -24.15 53.51 -16.16
N VAL A 320 -23.82 52.42 -15.47
CA VAL A 320 -22.46 52.01 -15.14
C VAL A 320 -22.11 50.82 -16.02
N CYS A 321 -20.98 50.92 -16.72
CA CYS A 321 -20.42 49.85 -17.52
C CYS A 321 -19.02 49.59 -16.95
N ASP A 322 -18.83 48.38 -16.43
CA ASP A 322 -17.57 47.92 -15.87
C ASP A 322 -16.78 47.16 -16.94
N ASP A 323 -15.46 47.29 -16.88
CA ASP A 323 -14.53 46.60 -17.77
C ASP A 323 -14.70 45.08 -17.66
N VAL A 324 -14.77 44.39 -18.80
CA VAL A 324 -14.76 42.93 -18.83
C VAL A 324 -13.31 42.49 -18.89
N ASP A 325 -12.85 41.79 -17.85
CA ASP A 325 -11.52 41.19 -17.88
C ASP A 325 -11.56 39.92 -18.72
N GLU A 326 -11.22 40.05 -20.01
CA GLU A 326 -11.27 38.92 -20.92
C GLU A 326 -10.22 37.85 -20.59
N CYS A 327 -9.17 38.19 -19.83
CA CYS A 327 -8.08 37.29 -19.42
C CYS A 327 -8.45 36.35 -18.26
N LYS A 328 -9.66 36.42 -17.71
CA LYS A 328 -10.13 35.51 -16.63
C LYS A 328 -10.71 34.18 -17.10
N GLU A 329 -11.07 34.08 -18.37
CA GLU A 329 -11.49 32.81 -18.99
C GLU A 329 -10.26 32.12 -19.62
N PRO A 330 -10.21 30.78 -19.72
CA PRO A 330 -9.03 30.09 -20.22
C PRO A 330 -8.71 30.51 -21.67
N ASN A 331 -7.53 31.12 -21.82
CA ASN A 331 -6.86 31.43 -23.08
C ASN A 331 -7.56 32.43 -24.03
N SER A 332 -8.66 33.07 -23.61
CA SER A 332 -9.23 34.37 -24.08
C SER A 332 -9.19 34.76 -25.57
N GLY A 333 -8.99 33.83 -26.50
CA GLY A 333 -8.70 34.09 -27.92
C GLY A 333 -7.22 34.37 -28.25
N CYS A 334 -6.31 34.28 -27.28
CA CYS A 334 -4.87 34.29 -27.49
C CYS A 334 -4.36 32.89 -27.87
N THR A 335 -3.15 32.82 -28.44
CA THR A 335 -2.49 31.54 -28.71
C THR A 335 -2.13 30.86 -27.39
N GLU A 336 -2.34 29.54 -27.30
CA GLU A 336 -1.93 28.72 -26.15
C GLU A 336 -0.45 28.94 -25.78
N ASN A 337 -0.16 29.05 -24.48
CA ASN A 337 1.15 29.44 -23.95
C ASN A 337 1.61 30.86 -24.35
N SER A 338 0.68 31.82 -24.41
CA SER A 338 0.99 33.24 -24.58
C SER A 338 0.36 34.12 -23.50
N ILE A 339 1.04 35.22 -23.16
CA ILE A 339 0.64 36.07 -22.03
C ILE A 339 -0.58 36.92 -22.42
N CYS A 340 -1.72 36.74 -21.77
CA CYS A 340 -2.87 37.64 -21.90
C CYS A 340 -2.71 38.83 -20.97
N SER A 341 -3.02 40.04 -21.47
CA SER A 341 -3.00 41.25 -20.64
C SER A 341 -4.25 42.09 -20.89
N ASN A 342 -5.06 42.21 -19.84
CA ASN A 342 -6.30 42.98 -19.89
C ASN A 342 -6.02 44.48 -19.97
N SER A 343 -6.84 45.19 -20.74
CA SER A 343 -6.82 46.65 -20.84
C SER A 343 -8.24 47.20 -20.83
N VAL A 344 -8.40 48.46 -20.46
CA VAL A 344 -9.74 49.02 -20.27
C VAL A 344 -10.53 49.07 -21.59
N GLY A 345 -11.52 48.18 -21.72
CA GLY A 345 -12.38 47.94 -22.87
C GLY A 345 -11.88 46.96 -23.92
N SER A 346 -10.79 46.22 -23.66
CA SER A 346 -10.19 45.22 -24.58
C SER A 346 -9.05 44.45 -23.91
N TYR A 347 -8.66 43.29 -24.43
CA TYR A 347 -7.41 42.62 -24.06
C TYR A 347 -6.34 42.70 -25.17
N HIS A 348 -5.08 42.42 -24.83
CA HIS A 348 -4.02 42.18 -25.82
C HIS A 348 -3.19 40.95 -25.47
N CYS A 349 -2.87 40.17 -26.51
CA CYS A 349 -2.02 38.99 -26.42
C CYS A 349 -0.55 39.40 -26.59
N GLY A 350 0.25 39.08 -25.58
CA GLY A 350 1.68 39.33 -25.51
C GLY A 350 2.51 38.26 -26.24
N SER A 351 3.80 38.24 -25.91
CA SER A 351 4.73 37.20 -26.32
C SER A 351 4.35 35.83 -25.74
N CYS A 352 4.92 34.78 -26.30
CA CYS A 352 4.86 33.45 -25.71
C CYS A 352 5.40 33.49 -24.27
N SER A 353 4.81 32.68 -23.40
CA SER A 353 5.23 32.47 -22.03
C SER A 353 6.68 31.97 -21.97
N THR A 354 7.33 32.14 -20.82
CA THR A 354 8.71 31.66 -20.62
C THR A 354 8.83 30.17 -20.97
N GLY A 355 9.85 29.80 -21.76
CA GLY A 355 10.03 28.44 -22.27
C GLY A 355 9.46 28.20 -23.67
N PHE A 356 8.65 29.13 -24.19
CA PHE A 356 8.03 29.02 -25.50
C PHE A 356 8.51 30.13 -26.45
N THR A 357 8.70 29.78 -27.72
CA THR A 357 9.06 30.68 -28.81
C THR A 357 8.01 30.59 -29.91
N GLY A 358 7.65 31.72 -30.52
CA GLY A 358 6.59 31.76 -31.52
C GLY A 358 5.92 33.10 -31.64
N ASP A 359 4.76 33.10 -32.30
CA ASP A 359 3.91 34.28 -32.47
C ASP A 359 2.44 33.87 -32.45
N GLN A 360 1.56 34.88 -32.41
CA GLN A 360 0.11 34.69 -32.37
C GLN A 360 -0.48 34.07 -33.66
N VAL A 361 0.33 33.81 -34.69
CA VAL A 361 -0.12 33.31 -36.01
C VAL A 361 0.36 31.87 -36.26
N LYS A 362 1.54 31.52 -35.78
CA LYS A 362 2.20 30.21 -35.95
C LYS A 362 2.04 29.29 -34.76
N GLY A 363 1.55 29.80 -33.63
CA GLY A 363 1.54 29.07 -32.38
C GLY A 363 2.81 29.34 -31.57
N CYS A 364 2.68 29.33 -30.24
CA CYS A 364 3.83 29.25 -29.34
C CYS A 364 4.27 27.79 -29.25
N LYS A 365 5.56 27.52 -29.46
CA LYS A 365 6.16 26.19 -29.40
C LYS A 365 7.27 26.18 -28.35
N PRO A 366 7.55 25.06 -27.67
CA PRO A 366 8.66 24.99 -26.73
C PRO A 366 9.98 25.35 -27.45
N GLU A 367 10.79 26.22 -26.83
CA GLU A 367 12.09 26.65 -27.37
C GLU A 367 13.10 25.50 -27.36
N ILE A 368 12.93 24.56 -26.43
CA ILE A 368 13.69 23.32 -26.26
C ILE A 368 12.66 22.18 -26.30
N SER A 369 12.89 21.15 -27.13
CA SER A 369 11.95 20.02 -27.23
C SER A 369 12.62 18.76 -27.76
N CYS A 370 12.11 17.61 -27.34
CA CYS A 370 12.57 16.29 -27.79
C CYS A 370 12.17 15.95 -29.25
N GLY A 371 11.17 16.66 -29.80
CA GLY A 371 10.58 16.35 -31.10
C GLY A 371 11.45 16.71 -32.32
N ASN A 372 12.55 17.44 -32.16
CA ASN A 372 13.44 17.83 -33.26
C ASN A 372 14.92 17.81 -32.83
N SER A 373 15.77 17.16 -33.63
CA SER A 373 17.21 17.02 -33.33
C SER A 373 17.99 18.34 -33.28
N LEU A 374 17.43 19.42 -33.83
CA LEU A 374 18.00 20.77 -33.74
C LEU A 374 17.64 21.51 -32.44
N THR A 375 16.58 21.08 -31.74
CA THR A 375 16.08 21.68 -30.49
C THR A 375 16.24 20.76 -29.28
N ASN A 376 16.68 19.51 -29.50
CA ASN A 376 16.99 18.57 -28.45
C ASN A 376 18.33 18.96 -27.79
N PRO A 377 18.35 19.28 -26.49
CA PRO A 377 19.55 19.72 -25.79
C PRO A 377 20.44 18.56 -25.31
N CYS A 378 19.94 17.32 -25.38
CA CYS A 378 20.58 16.14 -24.80
C CYS A 378 21.77 15.63 -25.63
N ASP A 379 22.65 14.86 -24.99
CA ASP A 379 23.73 14.14 -25.68
C ASP A 379 23.17 13.16 -26.72
N ALA A 380 23.96 12.82 -27.74
CA ALA A 380 23.56 11.84 -28.76
C ALA A 380 23.31 10.44 -28.19
N ASN A 381 23.92 10.13 -27.04
CA ASN A 381 23.73 8.87 -26.31
C ASN A 381 22.77 9.01 -25.12
N ALA A 382 22.03 10.12 -25.03
CA ALA A 382 21.01 10.35 -24.02
C ALA A 382 19.60 10.26 -24.60
N GLN A 383 18.67 9.79 -23.78
CA GLN A 383 17.25 9.89 -24.02
C GLN A 383 16.75 11.26 -23.55
N CYS A 384 15.98 11.90 -24.42
CA CYS A 384 15.27 13.14 -24.11
C CYS A 384 13.89 12.79 -23.59
N ILE A 385 13.57 13.25 -22.39
CA ILE A 385 12.30 13.04 -21.71
C ILE A 385 11.65 14.42 -21.57
N ALA A 386 10.44 14.57 -22.08
CA ALA A 386 9.66 15.79 -21.95
C ALA A 386 8.69 15.63 -20.78
N GLU A 387 8.73 16.58 -19.86
CA GLU A 387 7.91 16.58 -18.65
C GLU A 387 6.56 17.28 -18.90
N ARG A 388 5.63 17.15 -17.95
CA ARG A 388 4.28 17.73 -18.02
C ARG A 388 4.31 19.26 -18.07
N ASP A 389 5.25 19.89 -17.36
CA ASP A 389 5.50 21.35 -17.34
C ASP A 389 6.13 21.90 -18.64
N GLY A 390 6.42 21.02 -19.62
CA GLY A 390 7.08 21.36 -20.87
C GLY A 390 8.61 21.52 -20.76
N SER A 391 9.19 21.26 -19.59
CA SER A 391 10.64 21.17 -19.40
C SER A 391 11.21 19.89 -20.03
N VAL A 392 12.52 19.89 -20.27
CA VAL A 392 13.23 18.77 -20.88
C VAL A 392 14.29 18.24 -19.92
N HIS A 393 14.16 16.96 -19.59
CA HIS A 393 15.16 16.19 -18.87
C HIS A 393 15.94 15.28 -19.83
N CYS A 394 17.24 15.12 -19.56
CA CYS A 394 18.11 14.26 -20.35
C CYS A 394 18.66 13.16 -19.44
N GLN A 395 18.53 11.92 -19.86
CA GLN A 395 19.05 10.75 -19.15
C GLN A 395 20.00 9.99 -20.08
N CYS A 396 21.22 9.70 -19.64
CA CYS A 396 22.14 8.89 -20.44
C CYS A 396 21.55 7.49 -20.68
N GLY A 397 21.66 6.97 -21.89
CA GLY A 397 21.22 5.62 -22.22
C GLY A 397 22.11 4.55 -21.57
N ILE A 398 21.61 3.31 -21.53
CA ILE A 398 22.34 2.17 -20.93
C ILE A 398 23.71 1.98 -21.59
N GLY A 399 24.75 1.78 -20.78
CA GLY A 399 26.16 1.74 -21.19
C GLY A 399 26.82 3.12 -21.31
N TRP A 400 26.11 4.17 -20.87
CA TRP A 400 26.61 5.53 -20.79
C TRP A 400 26.21 6.18 -19.45
N ALA A 401 27.10 7.02 -18.92
CA ALA A 401 26.91 7.73 -17.66
C ALA A 401 27.23 9.22 -17.80
N GLY A 402 26.63 10.05 -16.93
CA GLY A 402 26.79 11.49 -16.96
C GLY A 402 25.54 12.23 -16.50
N ASN A 403 25.41 13.49 -16.90
CA ASN A 403 24.26 14.34 -16.54
C ASN A 403 23.20 14.43 -17.65
N GLY A 404 23.26 13.55 -18.64
CA GLY A 404 22.35 13.50 -19.80
C GLY A 404 22.65 14.52 -20.90
N PHE A 405 23.18 15.70 -20.56
CA PHE A 405 23.66 16.67 -21.55
C PHE A 405 25.05 16.31 -22.08
N LEU A 406 25.84 15.64 -21.25
CA LEU A 406 27.12 15.05 -21.59
C LEU A 406 27.12 13.62 -21.08
N CYS A 407 27.27 12.66 -21.99
CA CYS A 407 27.35 11.25 -21.64
C CYS A 407 28.70 10.67 -22.06
N GLY A 408 29.34 9.96 -21.12
CA GLY A 408 30.56 9.20 -21.29
C GLY A 408 30.27 7.72 -21.34
N LYS A 409 31.19 6.92 -21.88
CA LYS A 409 31.06 5.47 -21.85
C LYS A 409 31.12 4.98 -20.39
N ASP A 410 30.22 4.06 -20.07
CA ASP A 410 30.13 3.37 -18.79
C ASP A 410 30.22 1.86 -19.10
N THR A 411 31.33 1.23 -18.69
CA THR A 411 31.68 -0.14 -19.11
C THR A 411 31.00 -1.20 -18.26
N ASP A 412 30.92 -0.97 -16.96
CA ASP A 412 30.35 -1.87 -15.96
C ASP A 412 28.94 -1.47 -15.51
N ILE A 413 28.40 -0.38 -16.05
CA ILE A 413 26.99 0.03 -15.99
C ILE A 413 26.53 0.39 -14.56
N ASP A 414 27.40 0.98 -13.77
CA ASP A 414 27.09 1.39 -12.39
C ASP A 414 26.61 2.86 -12.28
N GLY A 415 26.61 3.59 -13.40
CA GLY A 415 26.17 4.98 -13.45
C GLY A 415 27.30 6.01 -13.38
N TYR A 416 28.57 5.59 -13.37
CA TYR A 416 29.73 6.47 -13.47
C TYR A 416 30.53 6.23 -14.76
N PRO A 417 31.02 7.29 -15.42
CA PRO A 417 31.73 7.14 -16.68
C PRO A 417 33.19 6.69 -16.45
N ASP A 418 33.68 5.85 -17.36
CA ASP A 418 35.07 5.36 -17.46
C ASP A 418 36.12 6.49 -17.33
N GLU A 419 35.78 7.68 -17.81
CA GLU A 419 36.63 8.86 -17.91
C GLU A 419 35.88 10.10 -17.43
N LYS A 420 36.60 10.99 -16.74
CA LYS A 420 36.01 12.23 -16.20
C LYS A 420 35.41 13.11 -17.30
N LEU A 421 34.14 13.46 -17.15
CA LEU A 421 33.43 14.36 -18.05
C LEU A 421 33.60 15.84 -17.66
N LYS A 422 33.31 16.74 -18.60
CA LYS A 422 33.45 18.20 -18.41
C LYS A 422 32.20 18.84 -17.78
N CYS A 423 31.67 18.20 -16.76
CA CYS A 423 30.54 18.68 -15.94
C CYS A 423 30.93 18.67 -14.46
N LYS A 424 30.14 19.38 -13.64
CA LYS A 424 30.38 19.50 -12.20
C LYS A 424 29.62 18.45 -11.38
N ASP A 425 28.60 17.84 -11.98
CA ASP A 425 27.72 16.86 -11.36
C ASP A 425 28.50 15.63 -10.88
N ALA A 426 27.99 14.96 -9.83
CA ALA A 426 28.65 13.78 -9.26
C ALA A 426 28.75 12.64 -10.29
N SER A 427 27.68 12.42 -11.07
CA SER A 427 27.62 11.43 -12.16
C SER A 427 28.59 11.69 -13.32
N CYS A 428 29.31 12.81 -13.31
CA CYS A 428 30.33 13.14 -14.30
C CYS A 428 31.77 12.86 -13.82
N ARG A 429 31.93 12.42 -12.58
CA ARG A 429 33.24 12.02 -12.03
C ARG A 429 33.72 10.76 -12.73
N LYS A 430 35.03 10.59 -12.78
CA LYS A 430 35.60 9.35 -13.29
C LYS A 430 35.26 8.25 -12.29
N ASP A 431 34.78 7.14 -12.80
CA ASP A 431 34.66 5.91 -12.05
C ASP A 431 36.02 5.44 -11.49
N ASN A 432 36.05 5.16 -10.19
CA ASN A 432 37.22 4.66 -9.47
C ASN A 432 37.42 3.14 -9.60
N CYS A 433 36.47 2.37 -10.17
CA CYS A 433 36.62 0.93 -10.42
C CYS A 433 36.35 0.37 -11.81
N LYS A 434 35.85 1.09 -12.82
CA LYS A 434 35.82 0.80 -14.28
C LYS A 434 35.25 -0.54 -14.80
N PHE A 435 35.60 -1.67 -14.20
CA PHE A 435 35.25 -3.02 -14.62
C PHE A 435 34.50 -3.79 -13.53
N VAL A 436 34.34 -3.21 -12.35
CA VAL A 436 33.66 -3.80 -11.20
C VAL A 436 32.62 -2.78 -10.76
N PRO A 437 31.32 -3.06 -10.96
CA PRO A 437 30.27 -2.12 -10.59
C PRO A 437 30.37 -1.78 -9.11
N ASN A 438 30.49 -0.49 -8.80
CA ASN A 438 30.49 0.02 -7.44
C ASN A 438 29.80 1.39 -7.42
N SER A 439 28.49 1.37 -7.64
CA SER A 439 27.66 2.56 -7.85
C SER A 439 27.67 3.58 -6.69
N GLY A 440 28.18 3.21 -5.50
CA GLY A 440 28.41 4.14 -4.40
C GLY A 440 29.76 4.89 -4.47
N GLN A 441 30.69 4.40 -5.30
CA GLN A 441 32.07 4.87 -5.47
C GLN A 441 32.81 5.05 -4.14
N GLU A 442 32.55 4.17 -3.17
CA GLU A 442 33.26 4.15 -1.90
C GLU A 442 34.78 3.96 -2.12
N ASP A 443 35.57 4.70 -1.35
CA ASP A 443 37.02 4.86 -1.46
C ASP A 443 37.53 5.30 -0.08
N ALA A 444 37.86 4.33 0.77
CA ALA A 444 38.11 4.51 2.19
C ALA A 444 39.41 5.29 2.46
N ASP A 445 40.48 5.04 1.71
CA ASP A 445 41.78 5.69 1.86
C ASP A 445 41.98 6.93 0.97
N ARG A 446 41.12 7.11 -0.03
CA ARG A 446 41.11 8.23 -1.00
C ARG A 446 42.32 8.27 -1.91
N ASP A 447 42.88 7.12 -2.27
CA ASP A 447 43.96 7.03 -3.24
C ASP A 447 43.46 7.13 -4.71
N GLY A 448 42.14 7.00 -4.91
CA GLY A 448 41.44 7.10 -6.19
C GLY A 448 41.13 5.76 -6.86
N TYR A 449 41.46 4.63 -6.23
CA TYR A 449 40.87 3.31 -6.47
C TYR A 449 39.66 3.14 -5.54
N GLY A 450 38.60 2.49 -6.01
CA GLY A 450 37.42 2.25 -5.18
C GLY A 450 37.56 0.97 -4.36
N ASP A 451 36.88 0.90 -3.22
CA ASP A 451 36.96 -0.23 -2.28
C ASP A 451 36.69 -1.59 -2.97
N ALA A 452 35.83 -1.62 -3.98
CA ALA A 452 35.45 -2.83 -4.72
C ALA A 452 36.56 -3.42 -5.61
N CYS A 453 37.59 -2.64 -5.94
CA CYS A 453 38.67 -3.03 -6.84
C CYS A 453 40.07 -2.68 -6.32
N ASP A 454 40.16 -2.22 -5.08
CA ASP A 454 41.41 -2.01 -4.37
C ASP A 454 41.88 -3.32 -3.70
N ASP A 455 43.19 -3.55 -3.72
CA ASP A 455 43.82 -4.69 -3.05
C ASP A 455 44.04 -4.42 -1.54
N ASP A 456 44.06 -3.14 -1.12
CA ASP A 456 44.32 -2.63 0.24
C ASP A 456 43.46 -1.37 0.48
N ALA A 457 42.14 -1.57 0.67
CA ALA A 457 41.14 -0.49 0.54
C ALA A 457 41.28 0.63 1.58
N ASP A 458 41.89 0.35 2.73
CA ASP A 458 42.13 1.35 3.78
C ASP A 458 43.58 1.89 3.83
N GLY A 459 44.45 1.37 2.97
CA GLY A 459 45.82 1.83 2.77
C GLY A 459 46.75 1.60 3.96
N ASP A 460 46.47 0.61 4.81
CA ASP A 460 47.27 0.33 6.01
C ASP A 460 48.49 -0.58 5.74
N GLY A 461 48.55 -1.15 4.53
CA GLY A 461 49.62 -2.02 4.06
C GLY A 461 49.35 -3.52 4.24
N ILE A 462 48.15 -3.90 4.68
CA ILE A 462 47.68 -5.27 4.84
C ILE A 462 46.64 -5.56 3.74
N PRO A 463 46.88 -6.54 2.87
CA PRO A 463 45.91 -6.85 1.81
C PRO A 463 44.54 -7.27 2.39
N ASN A 464 43.45 -6.85 1.74
CA ASN A 464 42.06 -7.05 2.20
C ASN A 464 41.76 -8.50 2.67
N GLU A 465 42.22 -9.52 1.95
CA GLU A 465 42.00 -10.94 2.30
C GLU A 465 42.65 -11.39 3.63
N GLN A 466 43.64 -10.63 4.11
CA GLN A 466 44.39 -10.89 5.34
C GLN A 466 44.07 -9.88 6.44
N ASP A 467 43.25 -8.88 6.12
CA ASP A 467 42.88 -7.80 6.99
C ASP A 467 41.54 -8.11 7.69
N ASN A 468 41.56 -8.11 9.03
CA ASN A 468 40.35 -8.25 9.82
C ASN A 468 39.52 -6.96 9.95
N CYS A 469 39.97 -5.84 9.39
CA CYS A 469 39.25 -4.58 9.26
C CYS A 469 39.58 -3.86 7.96
N TRP A 470 39.42 -4.54 6.82
CA TRP A 470 39.81 -4.06 5.48
C TRP A 470 39.30 -2.68 5.01
N LEU A 471 38.32 -2.06 5.70
CA LEU A 471 37.83 -0.69 5.43
C LEU A 471 38.31 0.35 6.46
N LYS A 472 39.14 -0.06 7.43
CA LYS A 472 39.55 0.80 8.55
C LYS A 472 40.93 0.42 9.08
N ALA A 473 41.90 1.25 8.69
CA ALA A 473 43.31 1.02 8.95
C ALA A 473 43.64 0.58 10.39
N ASN A 474 44.20 -0.62 10.52
CA ASN A 474 44.55 -1.26 11.78
C ASN A 474 45.76 -2.20 11.64
N VAL A 475 46.92 -1.61 11.34
CA VAL A 475 48.24 -2.28 11.21
C VAL A 475 48.59 -3.27 12.34
N ASP A 476 48.01 -3.12 13.54
CA ASP A 476 48.25 -4.05 14.66
C ASP A 476 47.43 -5.35 14.60
N GLN A 477 46.40 -5.42 13.74
CA GLN A 477 45.48 -6.54 13.51
C GLN A 477 44.93 -7.13 14.81
N ARG A 478 44.78 -6.28 15.84
CA ARG A 478 44.35 -6.74 17.14
C ARG A 478 42.89 -7.17 17.07
N ASN A 479 42.61 -8.37 17.60
CA ASN A 479 41.26 -8.92 17.71
C ASN A 479 41.13 -9.62 19.08
N SER A 480 40.28 -9.08 19.94
CA SER A 480 40.20 -9.42 21.37
C SER A 480 39.28 -10.62 21.67
N ASP A 481 38.20 -10.82 20.92
CA ASP A 481 37.28 -11.97 21.05
C ASP A 481 37.49 -13.06 20.00
N LYS A 482 38.19 -12.76 18.90
CA LYS A 482 38.63 -13.65 17.81
C LYS A 482 37.52 -14.05 16.84
N ASP A 483 36.53 -13.19 16.64
CA ASP A 483 35.64 -13.33 15.50
C ASP A 483 36.32 -12.90 14.18
N SER A 484 35.55 -12.65 13.12
CA SER A 484 36.10 -12.22 11.82
C SER A 484 36.58 -10.77 11.78
N HIS A 485 36.20 -9.94 12.75
CA HIS A 485 36.42 -8.49 12.75
C HIS A 485 37.49 -8.09 13.78
N GLY A 486 38.36 -7.16 13.43
CA GLY A 486 39.37 -6.63 14.36
C GLY A 486 38.82 -5.57 15.31
N ASP A 487 39.49 -5.34 16.45
CA ASP A 487 39.13 -4.34 17.48
C ASP A 487 38.89 -2.92 16.91
N ALA A 488 39.43 -2.62 15.73
CA ALA A 488 39.31 -1.32 15.10
C ALA A 488 37.93 -1.10 14.45
N CYS A 489 37.36 -2.11 13.82
CA CYS A 489 36.09 -2.06 13.08
C CYS A 489 34.96 -2.81 13.80
N ASP A 490 35.30 -3.61 14.81
CA ASP A 490 34.35 -4.38 15.59
C ASP A 490 33.52 -3.50 16.53
N ASN A 491 32.21 -3.46 16.30
CA ASN A 491 31.23 -2.74 17.11
C ASN A 491 30.95 -3.40 18.47
N CYS A 492 31.45 -4.62 18.71
CA CYS A 492 31.29 -5.36 19.95
C CYS A 492 32.53 -6.01 20.57
N ARG A 493 33.75 -5.69 20.15
CA ARG A 493 35.13 -5.87 20.73
C ARG A 493 35.48 -7.03 21.68
N MET A 494 34.62 -7.41 22.61
CA MET A 494 34.81 -8.43 23.63
C MET A 494 33.79 -9.58 23.48
N VAL A 495 32.87 -9.50 22.53
CA VAL A 495 31.77 -10.43 22.29
C VAL A 495 31.74 -10.76 20.81
N GLU A 496 32.02 -12.02 20.46
CA GLU A 496 32.01 -12.48 19.06
C GLU A 496 30.65 -12.19 18.39
N ASN A 497 30.66 -11.38 17.33
CA ASN A 497 29.48 -11.05 16.50
C ASN A 497 29.90 -10.83 15.03
N PRO A 498 30.17 -11.92 14.28
CA PRO A 498 30.62 -11.84 12.89
C PRO A 498 29.68 -11.06 11.94
N ASP A 499 28.40 -10.94 12.27
CA ASP A 499 27.39 -10.22 11.51
C ASP A 499 27.42 -8.70 11.71
N GLN A 500 28.09 -8.22 12.77
CA GLN A 500 28.22 -6.80 13.12
C GLN A 500 26.90 -6.04 13.12
N ARG A 501 25.79 -6.72 13.39
CA ARG A 501 24.45 -6.12 13.38
C ARG A 501 24.34 -5.06 14.46
N ASP A 502 23.81 -3.90 14.08
CA ASP A 502 23.60 -2.71 14.92
C ASP A 502 22.25 -2.10 14.53
N THR A 503 21.20 -2.48 15.26
CA THR A 503 19.80 -2.23 14.89
C THR A 503 19.42 -0.74 15.01
N ASP A 504 19.98 0.00 15.97
CA ASP A 504 19.72 1.44 16.15
C ASP A 504 20.81 2.36 15.58
N SER A 505 21.88 1.77 15.04
CA SER A 505 23.02 2.47 14.43
C SER A 505 23.73 3.43 15.39
N ASP A 506 23.75 3.14 16.70
CA ASP A 506 24.47 3.94 17.70
C ASP A 506 25.99 3.69 17.72
N GLY A 507 26.44 2.66 17.00
CA GLY A 507 27.82 2.26 16.88
C GLY A 507 28.26 1.17 17.86
N LYS A 508 27.36 0.58 18.66
CA LYS A 508 27.61 -0.72 19.29
C LYS A 508 26.69 -1.76 18.68
N GLY A 509 27.21 -2.96 18.50
CA GLY A 509 26.42 -4.04 17.94
C GLY A 509 25.38 -4.59 18.93
N ASP A 510 24.34 -5.21 18.37
CA ASP A 510 23.25 -5.86 19.08
C ASP A 510 23.76 -6.87 20.13
N ALA A 511 24.88 -7.55 19.82
CA ALA A 511 25.47 -8.57 20.69
C ALA A 511 25.97 -8.03 22.05
N CYS A 512 26.27 -6.73 22.13
CA CYS A 512 26.81 -6.08 23.31
C CYS A 512 26.03 -4.83 23.76
N ASP A 513 24.99 -4.43 23.04
CA ASP A 513 24.05 -3.41 23.50
C ASP A 513 23.00 -3.98 24.47
N ASP A 514 22.72 -3.22 25.53
CA ASP A 514 21.70 -3.47 26.53
C ASP A 514 20.31 -2.94 26.09
N ASP A 515 20.23 -2.16 25.01
CA ASP A 515 19.08 -1.44 24.43
C ASP A 515 19.29 -1.40 22.89
N MET A 516 18.98 -2.51 22.21
CA MET A 516 19.40 -2.74 20.81
C MET A 516 18.65 -1.87 19.79
N ASP A 517 17.45 -1.41 20.13
CA ASP A 517 16.61 -0.60 19.23
C ASP A 517 16.65 0.90 19.58
N GLY A 518 17.29 1.28 20.69
CA GLY A 518 17.50 2.67 21.09
C GLY A 518 16.24 3.39 21.58
N ASP A 519 15.21 2.63 21.96
CA ASP A 519 13.94 3.19 22.43
C ASP A 519 14.06 3.76 23.85
N GLY A 520 15.11 3.39 24.60
CA GLY A 520 15.40 3.84 25.96
C GLY A 520 14.98 2.84 27.05
N LEU A 521 14.48 1.67 26.66
CA LEU A 521 14.21 0.52 27.51
C LEU A 521 15.31 -0.53 27.31
N LYS A 522 15.62 -1.27 28.37
CA LYS A 522 16.62 -2.33 28.25
C LYS A 522 16.00 -3.57 27.63
N ASN A 523 16.76 -4.33 26.83
CA ASN A 523 16.30 -5.55 26.14
C ASN A 523 15.49 -6.51 27.02
N PHE A 524 15.83 -6.67 28.30
CA PHE A 524 15.13 -7.60 29.20
C PHE A 524 13.81 -7.06 29.80
N LEU A 525 13.56 -5.76 29.67
CA LEU A 525 12.33 -5.07 30.06
C LEU A 525 11.44 -4.76 28.85
N ASP A 526 12.00 -4.89 27.67
CA ASP A 526 11.41 -4.53 26.40
C ASP A 526 10.71 -5.75 25.76
N ASN A 527 9.43 -5.58 25.39
CA ASN A 527 8.64 -6.59 24.69
C ASN A 527 8.85 -6.57 23.16
N CYS A 528 9.62 -5.63 22.61
CA CYS A 528 10.05 -5.54 21.22
C CYS A 528 11.53 -5.13 21.07
N GLN A 529 12.43 -6.01 21.51
CA GLN A 529 13.88 -5.79 21.58
C GLN A 529 14.60 -5.26 20.32
N LEU A 530 13.97 -5.28 19.14
CA LEU A 530 14.57 -4.86 17.87
C LEU A 530 13.73 -3.77 17.16
N VAL A 531 12.64 -3.31 17.76
CA VAL A 531 11.69 -2.37 17.15
C VAL A 531 11.23 -1.35 18.18
N GLN A 532 11.59 -0.09 17.95
CA GLN A 532 11.31 1.00 18.88
C GLN A 532 9.83 1.10 19.27
N ASN A 533 9.53 0.85 20.53
CA ASN A 533 8.16 0.90 21.04
C ASN A 533 8.12 1.37 22.51
N ARG A 534 8.48 2.65 22.71
CA ARG A 534 8.54 3.30 24.04
C ARG A 534 7.30 3.16 24.91
N ASP A 535 6.13 2.95 24.29
CA ASP A 535 4.85 2.79 24.96
C ASP A 535 4.59 1.36 25.44
N GLN A 536 5.34 0.36 24.95
CA GLN A 536 5.29 -1.06 25.34
C GLN A 536 3.88 -1.62 25.33
N VAL A 537 3.08 -1.20 24.33
CA VAL A 537 1.72 -1.71 24.16
C VAL A 537 1.80 -3.19 23.78
N ASP A 538 1.00 -4.00 24.46
CA ASP A 538 0.84 -5.44 24.27
C ASP A 538 -0.65 -5.73 24.50
N ARG A 539 -1.41 -5.72 23.41
CA ARG A 539 -2.88 -5.73 23.41
C ARG A 539 -3.45 -7.08 23.78
N ASP A 540 -2.82 -8.15 23.32
CA ASP A 540 -3.31 -9.52 23.50
C ASP A 540 -2.68 -10.24 24.72
N GLY A 541 -1.61 -9.67 25.28
CA GLY A 541 -0.97 -10.09 26.51
C GLY A 541 -0.09 -11.34 26.35
N ASP A 542 0.44 -11.59 25.16
CA ASP A 542 1.25 -12.76 24.85
C ASP A 542 2.74 -12.59 25.24
N GLY A 543 3.16 -11.34 25.49
CA GLY A 543 4.50 -10.94 25.89
C GLY A 543 5.37 -10.37 24.76
N VAL A 544 4.85 -10.25 23.55
CA VAL A 544 5.42 -9.54 22.40
C VAL A 544 4.63 -8.23 22.23
N GLY A 545 5.31 -7.12 21.96
CA GLY A 545 4.62 -5.82 21.83
C GLY A 545 3.97 -5.64 20.47
N ASP A 546 2.88 -4.86 20.40
CA ASP A 546 2.11 -4.60 19.16
C ASP A 546 3.00 -4.14 17.99
N ALA A 547 4.12 -3.46 18.25
CA ALA A 547 5.02 -2.93 17.23
C ALA A 547 5.85 -4.00 16.50
N CYS A 548 6.08 -5.15 17.13
CA CYS A 548 6.87 -6.25 16.58
C CYS A 548 6.10 -7.59 16.60
N ASP A 549 4.83 -7.55 16.96
CA ASP A 549 3.96 -8.70 16.99
C ASP A 549 3.36 -8.93 15.59
N SER A 550 3.62 -10.10 15.03
CA SER A 550 3.05 -10.58 13.77
C SER A 550 1.54 -10.85 13.86
N CYS A 551 0.97 -10.93 15.06
CA CYS A 551 -0.47 -11.05 15.31
C CYS A 551 -0.95 -10.19 16.50
N PRO A 552 -0.97 -8.83 16.40
CA PRO A 552 -1.24 -7.91 17.52
C PRO A 552 -2.56 -8.10 18.28
N ASP A 553 -3.49 -8.88 17.74
CA ASP A 553 -4.80 -9.14 18.32
C ASP A 553 -5.00 -10.62 18.75
N THR A 554 -4.02 -11.51 18.53
CA THR A 554 -4.14 -12.96 18.75
C THR A 554 -2.87 -13.59 19.36
N PRO A 555 -2.94 -14.10 20.62
CA PRO A 555 -1.73 -14.50 21.34
C PRO A 555 -0.90 -15.58 20.66
N ASN A 556 0.33 -15.24 20.31
CA ASN A 556 1.31 -16.07 19.59
C ASN A 556 2.76 -15.83 20.07
N PRO A 557 3.12 -16.17 21.34
CA PRO A 557 4.42 -15.78 21.93
C PRO A 557 5.67 -16.32 21.21
N ASN A 558 5.50 -17.27 20.30
CA ASN A 558 6.55 -17.87 19.51
C ASN A 558 6.79 -17.18 18.16
N GLN A 559 5.91 -16.24 17.75
CA GLN A 559 6.03 -15.43 16.54
C GLN A 559 6.41 -16.29 15.31
N SER A 560 5.76 -17.45 15.17
CA SER A 560 6.03 -18.32 14.03
C SER A 560 5.32 -17.79 12.79
N ASP A 561 6.07 -17.70 11.71
CA ASP A 561 5.65 -17.28 10.37
C ASP A 561 6.33 -18.26 9.39
N ILE A 562 5.57 -19.23 8.88
CA ILE A 562 6.11 -20.35 8.10
C ILE A 562 6.36 -19.97 6.63
N ASP A 563 5.55 -19.08 6.08
CA ASP A 563 5.58 -18.62 4.70
C ASP A 563 6.21 -17.24 4.54
N ASN A 564 6.69 -16.62 5.60
CA ASN A 564 7.52 -15.40 5.60
C ASN A 564 6.81 -14.17 5.00
N ASP A 565 5.50 -14.06 5.19
CA ASP A 565 4.67 -12.95 4.70
C ASP A 565 4.51 -11.81 5.72
N LEU A 566 5.14 -11.94 6.90
CA LEU A 566 5.06 -11.03 8.06
C LEU A 566 3.76 -11.14 8.87
N VAL A 567 2.87 -12.07 8.53
CA VAL A 567 1.65 -12.41 9.27
C VAL A 567 1.88 -13.73 10.02
N GLY A 568 1.70 -13.72 11.34
CA GLY A 568 2.00 -14.90 12.14
C GLY A 568 1.00 -16.05 11.89
N ASP A 569 1.45 -17.30 11.97
CA ASP A 569 0.66 -18.53 11.73
C ASP A 569 -0.67 -18.57 12.51
N SER A 570 -0.76 -17.85 13.64
CA SER A 570 -1.92 -17.83 14.52
C SER A 570 -3.07 -16.98 13.99
N CYS A 571 -2.75 -15.96 13.20
CA CYS A 571 -3.70 -15.03 12.58
C CYS A 571 -3.67 -15.06 11.05
N ASP A 572 -2.70 -15.77 10.46
CA ASP A 572 -2.65 -16.03 9.04
C ASP A 572 -3.81 -16.96 8.61
N THR A 573 -4.60 -16.44 7.69
CA THR A 573 -5.76 -17.12 7.10
C THR A 573 -5.52 -17.56 5.67
N ASN A 574 -4.44 -17.07 5.04
CA ASN A 574 -4.10 -17.30 3.64
C ASN A 574 -5.28 -17.02 2.67
N GLN A 575 -6.23 -16.17 3.10
CA GLN A 575 -7.41 -15.77 2.35
C GLN A 575 -7.20 -14.35 1.85
N ASP A 576 -6.87 -14.27 0.57
CA ASP A 576 -6.64 -13.04 -0.19
C ASP A 576 -7.55 -13.12 -1.42
N SER A 577 -8.60 -12.30 -1.39
CA SER A 577 -9.71 -12.35 -2.36
C SER A 577 -9.37 -11.70 -3.70
N ASP A 578 -8.48 -10.71 -3.72
CA ASP A 578 -8.13 -9.97 -4.93
C ASP A 578 -6.74 -10.33 -5.50
N GLY A 579 -5.92 -11.02 -4.70
CA GLY A 579 -4.65 -11.63 -5.05
C GLY A 579 -3.44 -10.70 -4.91
N ASP A 580 -3.55 -9.60 -4.16
CA ASP A 580 -2.53 -8.56 -4.05
C ASP A 580 -1.41 -8.88 -3.04
N GLY A 581 -1.61 -9.89 -2.19
CA GLY A 581 -0.66 -10.35 -1.19
C GLY A 581 -1.02 -10.01 0.26
N HIS A 582 -2.06 -9.21 0.48
CA HIS A 582 -2.60 -8.93 1.81
C HIS A 582 -3.82 -9.81 2.05
N GLN A 583 -3.91 -10.43 3.23
CA GLN A 583 -5.10 -11.20 3.56
C GLN A 583 -6.30 -10.28 3.83
N ASP A 584 -7.51 -10.74 3.51
CA ASP A 584 -8.78 -9.97 3.59
C ASP A 584 -9.01 -9.27 4.95
N THR A 585 -8.39 -9.78 6.03
CA THR A 585 -8.55 -9.22 7.40
C THR A 585 -7.54 -8.13 7.75
N LYS A 586 -6.50 -7.96 6.93
CA LYS A 586 -5.42 -6.98 7.07
C LYS A 586 -5.31 -6.03 5.87
N ASP A 587 -6.09 -6.29 4.84
CA ASP A 587 -6.21 -5.47 3.65
C ASP A 587 -7.20 -4.31 3.87
N ASN A 588 -6.75 -3.07 3.61
CA ASN A 588 -7.59 -1.87 3.65
C ASN A 588 -8.52 -1.75 2.42
N CYS A 589 -8.29 -2.53 1.36
CA CYS A 589 -9.15 -2.67 0.18
C CYS A 589 -9.37 -4.15 -0.25
N PRO A 590 -10.08 -5.00 0.53
CA PRO A 590 -10.19 -6.47 0.34
C PRO A 590 -10.67 -7.01 -1.02
N PHE A 591 -11.07 -6.16 -1.96
CA PHE A 591 -11.57 -6.54 -3.28
C PHE A 591 -10.91 -5.74 -4.43
N VAL A 592 -9.96 -4.85 -4.13
CA VAL A 592 -9.31 -3.96 -5.09
C VAL A 592 -7.80 -4.02 -4.85
N ILE A 593 -7.09 -4.49 -5.87
CA ILE A 593 -5.65 -4.75 -5.81
C ILE A 593 -4.89 -3.50 -5.39
N ASN A 594 -4.24 -3.52 -4.23
CA ASN A 594 -3.46 -2.39 -3.74
C ASN A 594 -2.31 -2.86 -2.82
N SER A 595 -1.36 -3.62 -3.38
CA SER A 595 -0.27 -4.20 -2.60
C SER A 595 0.55 -3.17 -1.79
N SER A 596 0.57 -1.90 -2.18
CA SER A 596 1.21 -0.81 -1.43
C SER A 596 0.47 -0.40 -0.16
N GLN A 597 -0.83 -0.73 -0.03
CA GLN A 597 -1.71 -0.40 1.10
C GLN A 597 -1.68 1.09 1.47
N LEU A 598 -1.63 1.96 0.46
CA LEU A 598 -1.68 3.41 0.68
C LEU A 598 -3.02 3.79 1.31
N ASP A 599 -2.94 4.71 2.27
CA ASP A 599 -4.03 5.25 3.09
C ASP A 599 -3.58 6.67 3.51
N SER A 600 -3.75 7.61 2.58
CA SER A 600 -3.16 8.95 2.63
C SER A 600 -3.72 9.79 3.79
N ASP A 601 -5.01 9.67 4.08
CA ASP A 601 -5.67 10.36 5.19
C ASP A 601 -5.72 9.58 6.52
N LYS A 602 -5.39 8.28 6.49
CA LYS A 602 -5.31 7.38 7.65
C LYS A 602 -6.67 7.09 8.29
N ASP A 603 -7.72 7.04 7.50
CA ASP A 603 -9.06 6.70 7.96
C ASP A 603 -9.31 5.16 8.01
N GLY A 604 -8.41 4.39 7.40
CA GLY A 604 -8.41 2.93 7.35
C GLY A 604 -9.05 2.34 6.09
N LEU A 605 -9.50 3.17 5.14
CA LEU A 605 -9.79 2.80 3.77
C LEU A 605 -8.53 3.07 2.92
N GLY A 606 -8.23 2.22 1.94
CA GLY A 606 -7.06 2.44 1.09
C GLY A 606 -7.38 3.31 -0.13
N ASP A 607 -6.40 4.10 -0.59
CA ASP A 607 -6.57 5.08 -1.68
C ASP A 607 -7.22 4.47 -2.94
N GLU A 608 -6.87 3.23 -3.31
CA GLU A 608 -7.42 2.56 -4.51
C GLU A 608 -8.93 2.23 -4.40
N CYS A 609 -9.49 2.22 -3.19
CA CYS A 609 -10.91 1.97 -2.93
C CYS A 609 -11.59 3.08 -2.13
N ASP A 610 -10.90 4.19 -1.90
CA ASP A 610 -11.45 5.45 -1.43
C ASP A 610 -11.93 6.30 -2.62
N ASP A 611 -12.91 7.18 -2.37
CA ASP A 611 -13.36 8.18 -3.33
C ASP A 611 -12.82 9.60 -2.98
N ASP A 612 -12.15 9.77 -1.82
CA ASP A 612 -11.65 11.04 -1.24
C ASP A 612 -10.36 10.79 -0.42
N ASP A 613 -9.23 10.55 -1.11
CA ASP A 613 -7.95 10.07 -0.56
C ASP A 613 -7.34 10.94 0.57
N ASP A 614 -7.68 12.23 0.62
CA ASP A 614 -7.16 13.19 1.59
C ASP A 614 -8.21 13.73 2.58
N ASN A 615 -9.45 13.26 2.47
CA ASN A 615 -10.60 13.58 3.31
C ASN A 615 -10.88 15.11 3.41
N ASP A 616 -10.61 15.86 2.34
CA ASP A 616 -10.84 17.31 2.28
C ASP A 616 -12.30 17.69 1.90
N GLY A 617 -13.05 16.70 1.40
CA GLY A 617 -14.45 16.79 0.99
C GLY A 617 -14.67 16.99 -0.51
N ILE A 618 -13.62 16.98 -1.33
CA ILE A 618 -13.64 16.97 -2.79
C ILE A 618 -13.29 15.56 -3.30
N PRO A 619 -14.19 14.86 -4.00
CA PRO A 619 -13.88 13.51 -4.48
C PRO A 619 -12.83 13.51 -5.59
N ASP A 620 -11.98 12.48 -5.63
CA ASP A 620 -10.81 12.40 -6.54
C ASP A 620 -11.21 12.51 -8.02
N SER A 621 -12.29 11.84 -8.39
CA SER A 621 -12.71 11.69 -9.79
C SER A 621 -14.14 12.13 -10.09
N LEU A 622 -15.02 12.18 -9.08
CA LEU A 622 -16.44 12.45 -9.25
C LEU A 622 -16.82 13.90 -8.90
N PRO A 623 -17.81 14.51 -9.57
CA PRO A 623 -18.26 15.87 -9.25
C PRO A 623 -18.75 15.99 -7.79
N PRO A 624 -18.33 17.00 -7.00
CA PRO A 624 -17.75 18.30 -7.42
C PRO A 624 -16.28 18.32 -7.85
N GLY A 625 -15.54 17.21 -7.75
CA GLY A 625 -14.20 17.06 -8.31
C GLY A 625 -14.14 17.05 -9.85
N PRO A 626 -13.01 16.62 -10.45
CA PRO A 626 -11.88 15.93 -9.83
C PRO A 626 -11.06 16.82 -8.89
N ASP A 627 -10.44 16.19 -7.89
CA ASP A 627 -9.48 16.86 -7.01
C ASP A 627 -8.17 17.17 -7.77
N ASN A 628 -7.71 18.42 -7.70
CA ASN A 628 -6.45 18.84 -8.31
C ASN A 628 -5.21 18.56 -7.45
N CYS A 629 -5.37 18.13 -6.20
CA CYS A 629 -4.32 17.67 -5.29
C CYS A 629 -4.78 16.45 -4.47
N ARG A 630 -5.08 15.34 -5.15
CA ARG A 630 -5.61 14.09 -4.60
C ARG A 630 -5.10 13.65 -3.21
N LEU A 631 -3.81 13.80 -2.93
CA LEU A 631 -3.18 13.29 -1.70
C LEU A 631 -2.98 14.37 -0.61
N VAL A 632 -3.40 15.61 -0.88
CA VAL A 632 -3.00 16.79 -0.10
C VAL A 632 -4.20 17.72 0.12
N PRO A 633 -4.72 17.80 1.37
CA PRO A 633 -5.98 18.48 1.63
C PRO A 633 -6.01 19.94 1.19
N ASN A 634 -6.88 20.26 0.23
CA ASN A 634 -7.03 21.61 -0.31
C ASN A 634 -8.50 21.95 -0.73
N PRO A 635 -9.42 22.13 0.23
CA PRO A 635 -10.86 22.26 -0.05
C PRO A 635 -11.26 23.46 -0.95
N ASP A 636 -10.37 24.42 -1.11
CA ASP A 636 -10.55 25.61 -1.95
C ASP A 636 -10.13 25.38 -3.41
N GLN A 637 -9.46 24.27 -3.72
CA GLN A 637 -9.05 23.82 -5.06
C GLN A 637 -8.34 24.93 -5.85
N ILE A 638 -7.41 25.63 -5.18
CA ILE A 638 -6.68 26.77 -5.76
C ILE A 638 -5.69 26.24 -6.80
N ASP A 639 -5.84 26.71 -8.04
CA ASP A 639 -4.97 26.47 -9.18
C ASP A 639 -4.84 27.80 -9.96
N ASP A 640 -3.82 28.60 -9.60
CA ASP A 640 -3.61 29.93 -10.17
C ASP A 640 -3.13 29.85 -11.64
N ASN A 641 -2.48 28.75 -12.03
CA ASN A 641 -1.87 28.58 -13.35
C ASN A 641 -2.78 27.82 -14.36
N ASN A 642 -3.86 27.20 -13.88
CA ASN A 642 -4.85 26.39 -14.59
C ASN A 642 -4.25 25.19 -15.37
N ASP A 643 -3.22 24.54 -14.85
CA ASP A 643 -2.64 23.33 -15.44
C ASP A 643 -3.33 22.04 -15.01
N GLY A 644 -4.28 22.13 -14.06
CA GLY A 644 -5.06 21.02 -13.53
C GLY A 644 -4.43 20.34 -12.31
N VAL A 645 -3.28 20.82 -11.82
CA VAL A 645 -2.66 20.45 -10.55
C VAL A 645 -2.79 21.65 -9.60
N GLY A 646 -3.19 21.42 -8.34
CA GLY A 646 -3.36 22.51 -7.39
C GLY A 646 -2.03 23.09 -6.93
N ASP A 647 -2.02 24.40 -6.63
CA ASP A 647 -0.81 25.15 -6.26
C ASP A 647 -0.07 24.56 -5.04
N ILE A 648 -0.78 23.84 -4.17
CA ILE A 648 -0.23 23.27 -2.94
C ILE A 648 0.60 21.99 -3.17
N CYS A 649 0.36 21.30 -4.29
CA CYS A 649 0.99 20.03 -4.65
C CYS A 649 1.73 20.11 -6.01
N GLU A 650 1.93 21.31 -6.56
CA GLU A 650 2.48 21.56 -7.92
C GLU A 650 3.89 20.95 -8.16
N SER A 651 4.71 20.82 -7.12
CA SER A 651 6.11 20.34 -7.25
C SER A 651 6.46 19.09 -6.46
N ASP A 652 5.52 18.65 -5.63
CA ASP A 652 5.65 17.62 -4.60
C ASP A 652 4.21 17.14 -4.33
N PHE A 653 3.78 16.16 -5.12
CA PHE A 653 2.38 15.76 -5.22
C PHE A 653 1.88 15.03 -3.97
N ASP A 654 2.74 14.32 -3.25
CA ASP A 654 2.42 13.57 -2.03
C ASP A 654 2.96 14.23 -0.73
N GLN A 655 3.64 15.37 -0.84
CA GLN A 655 4.19 16.17 0.27
C GLN A 655 5.22 15.46 1.16
N ASP A 656 5.97 14.51 0.61
CA ASP A 656 7.02 13.82 1.33
C ASP A 656 8.35 14.62 1.44
N LYS A 657 8.40 15.81 0.82
CA LYS A 657 9.53 16.77 0.71
C LYS A 657 10.53 16.41 -0.38
N VAL A 658 10.25 15.44 -1.21
CA VAL A 658 11.03 15.08 -2.39
C VAL A 658 10.24 15.55 -3.61
N ILE A 659 10.91 16.29 -4.48
CA ILE A 659 10.24 16.80 -5.68
C ILE A 659 9.93 15.64 -6.63
N ASP A 660 8.74 15.66 -7.27
CA ASP A 660 8.25 14.59 -8.16
C ASP A 660 9.28 14.12 -9.20
N ARG A 661 10.15 15.04 -9.62
CA ARG A 661 11.18 14.79 -10.62
C ARG A 661 12.24 13.79 -10.16
N ILE A 662 12.61 13.82 -8.88
CA ILE A 662 13.65 12.94 -8.33
C ILE A 662 13.04 11.86 -7.43
N ASP A 663 11.75 11.98 -7.16
CA ASP A 663 10.96 10.98 -6.48
C ASP A 663 10.69 9.78 -7.39
N ASN A 664 10.94 8.60 -6.86
CA ASN A 664 10.66 7.35 -7.52
C ASN A 664 9.16 7.00 -7.47
N CYS A 665 8.41 7.53 -6.52
CA CYS A 665 6.97 7.30 -6.40
C CYS A 665 6.22 8.60 -6.01
N PRO A 666 6.05 9.56 -6.95
CA PRO A 666 5.42 10.86 -6.69
C PRO A 666 3.97 10.84 -6.18
N GLU A 667 3.35 9.67 -6.09
CA GLU A 667 1.98 9.50 -5.59
C GLU A 667 1.99 8.61 -4.34
N ASN A 668 3.10 8.56 -3.60
CA ASN A 668 3.30 7.71 -2.44
C ASN A 668 4.30 8.32 -1.47
N ALA A 669 3.77 9.00 -0.46
CA ALA A 669 4.57 9.74 0.51
C ALA A 669 5.50 8.87 1.39
N GLU A 670 5.35 7.54 1.35
CA GLU A 670 6.21 6.61 2.09
C GLU A 670 7.46 6.20 1.30
N VAL A 671 7.50 6.43 -0.03
CA VAL A 671 8.51 5.86 -0.94
C VAL A 671 9.19 6.92 -1.81
N THR A 672 10.14 7.63 -1.23
CA THR A 672 10.93 8.67 -1.92
C THR A 672 11.96 8.15 -2.95
N LEU A 673 12.80 7.19 -2.55
CA LEU A 673 14.01 6.77 -3.28
C LEU A 673 14.17 5.25 -3.21
N THR A 674 15.05 4.71 -4.05
CA THR A 674 15.41 3.30 -3.98
C THR A 674 16.28 3.02 -2.77
N ASP A 675 15.78 2.17 -1.87
CA ASP A 675 16.47 1.82 -0.63
C ASP A 675 16.21 0.37 -0.24
N PHE A 676 17.25 -0.46 -0.33
CA PHE A 676 17.27 -1.84 0.16
C PHE A 676 18.12 -2.02 1.43
N ARG A 677 18.40 -0.96 2.21
CA ARG A 677 19.12 -1.11 3.50
C ARG A 677 18.33 -1.93 4.50
N ALA A 678 17.02 -1.73 4.55
CA ALA A 678 16.10 -2.58 5.28
C ALA A 678 15.53 -3.64 4.35
N PHE A 679 15.87 -4.90 4.60
CA PHE A 679 15.37 -6.03 3.82
C PHE A 679 15.10 -7.24 4.72
N GLN A 680 14.19 -8.09 4.28
CA GLN A 680 13.91 -9.40 4.84
C GLN A 680 14.81 -10.43 4.13
N THR A 681 15.51 -11.24 4.91
CA THR A 681 16.23 -12.41 4.36
C THR A 681 15.32 -13.62 4.41
N VAL A 682 15.04 -14.23 3.25
CA VAL A 682 14.17 -15.41 3.14
C VAL A 682 15.01 -16.60 2.69
N VAL A 683 14.98 -17.68 3.48
CA VAL A 683 15.68 -18.92 3.18
C VAL A 683 14.72 -19.91 2.53
N LEU A 684 15.02 -20.34 1.30
CA LEU A 684 14.12 -21.18 0.50
C LEU A 684 14.35 -22.69 0.68
N ASP A 685 15.44 -23.09 1.35
CA ASP A 685 15.70 -24.49 1.75
C ASP A 685 16.25 -24.58 3.19
N PRO A 686 15.42 -24.39 4.22
CA PRO A 686 15.87 -24.44 5.63
C PRO A 686 16.35 -25.84 6.08
N GLU A 687 16.05 -26.89 5.30
CA GLU A 687 16.51 -28.27 5.56
C GLU A 687 17.75 -28.66 4.75
N GLY A 688 18.38 -27.71 4.04
CA GLY A 688 19.47 -27.92 3.10
C GLY A 688 20.71 -28.62 3.67
N ASP A 689 21.48 -29.25 2.79
CA ASP A 689 22.72 -29.98 3.14
C ASP A 689 23.94 -29.04 3.25
N ALA A 690 23.94 -27.88 2.59
CA ALA A 690 25.03 -26.90 2.69
C ALA A 690 24.94 -26.13 4.01
N GLN A 691 23.73 -25.72 4.42
CA GLN A 691 23.44 -24.92 5.62
C GLN A 691 24.30 -23.66 5.68
N ILE A 692 24.54 -23.05 4.52
CA ILE A 692 25.25 -21.78 4.40
C ILE A 692 24.21 -20.78 3.92
N ASP A 693 23.83 -19.87 4.82
CA ASP A 693 22.95 -18.78 4.50
C ASP A 693 23.68 -17.75 3.61
N PRO A 694 22.95 -17.05 2.72
CA PRO A 694 23.54 -15.97 1.94
C PRO A 694 24.02 -14.84 2.87
N ASN A 695 25.20 -14.31 2.57
CA ASN A 695 25.71 -13.11 3.22
C ASN A 695 25.45 -11.91 2.31
N TRP A 696 24.61 -10.97 2.75
CA TRP A 696 24.21 -9.79 1.99
C TRP A 696 24.93 -8.56 2.53
N VAL A 697 25.60 -7.82 1.65
CA VAL A 697 26.24 -6.54 1.96
C VAL A 697 25.53 -5.46 1.16
N VAL A 698 25.03 -4.43 1.83
CA VAL A 698 24.32 -3.31 1.19
C VAL A 698 25.24 -2.10 1.13
N LEU A 699 25.44 -1.58 -0.08
CA LEU A 699 26.29 -0.42 -0.40
C LEU A 699 25.44 0.67 -1.09
N ASN A 700 26.05 1.81 -1.41
CA ASN A 700 25.38 2.92 -2.11
C ASN A 700 24.02 3.30 -1.48
N GLN A 701 23.96 3.33 -0.15
CA GLN A 701 22.76 3.69 0.62
C GLN A 701 21.51 2.86 0.26
N GLY A 702 21.67 1.59 -0.11
CA GLY A 702 20.55 0.71 -0.45
C GLY A 702 20.34 0.51 -1.95
N MET A 703 21.14 1.14 -2.81
CA MET A 703 21.06 0.97 -4.26
C MET A 703 22.04 -0.06 -4.81
N GLU A 704 22.82 -0.71 -3.96
CA GLU A 704 23.73 -1.79 -4.35
C GLU A 704 23.73 -2.90 -3.31
N ILE A 705 23.64 -4.14 -3.78
CA ILE A 705 23.67 -5.33 -2.93
C ILE A 705 24.75 -6.26 -3.48
N VAL A 706 25.60 -6.78 -2.60
CA VAL A 706 26.63 -7.77 -2.90
C VAL A 706 26.37 -9.02 -2.08
N GLN A 707 26.42 -10.18 -2.73
CA GLN A 707 26.35 -11.47 -2.06
C GLN A 707 27.68 -12.20 -2.22
N THR A 708 28.28 -12.63 -1.11
CA THR A 708 29.69 -13.08 -1.07
C THR A 708 29.87 -14.58 -0.89
N MET A 709 28.81 -15.34 -0.61
CA MET A 709 28.91 -16.74 -0.18
C MET A 709 28.33 -17.70 -1.23
N ASN A 710 28.95 -18.86 -1.42
CA ASN A 710 28.25 -19.94 -2.11
C ASN A 710 27.21 -20.54 -1.16
N SER A 711 25.96 -20.12 -1.30
CA SER A 711 24.89 -20.35 -0.31
C SER A 711 23.74 -21.22 -0.83
N ASP A 712 22.93 -21.69 0.12
CA ASP A 712 21.58 -22.20 -0.12
C ASP A 712 20.70 -21.13 -0.83
N PRO A 713 19.59 -21.51 -1.49
CA PRO A 713 18.75 -20.57 -2.22
C PRO A 713 18.14 -19.58 -1.24
N GLY A 714 18.32 -18.29 -1.52
CA GLY A 714 17.88 -17.23 -0.64
C GLY A 714 17.49 -15.97 -1.38
N LEU A 715 16.70 -15.16 -0.69
CA LEU A 715 16.20 -13.87 -1.16
C LEU A 715 16.59 -12.79 -0.16
N ALA A 716 16.94 -11.62 -0.68
CA ALA A 716 16.90 -10.37 0.08
C ALA A 716 15.77 -9.52 -0.50
N VAL A 717 14.70 -9.33 0.27
CA VAL A 717 13.44 -8.70 -0.15
C VAL A 717 13.27 -7.37 0.56
N GLY A 718 13.15 -6.27 -0.17
CA GLY A 718 12.82 -4.97 0.42
C GLY A 718 11.43 -5.00 1.07
N TYR A 719 11.18 -4.12 2.04
CA TYR A 719 9.88 -4.07 2.72
C TYR A 719 8.80 -3.35 1.89
N THR A 720 9.19 -2.39 1.06
CA THR A 720 8.25 -1.65 0.21
C THR A 720 7.57 -2.56 -0.81
N ALA A 721 6.23 -2.48 -0.85
CA ALA A 721 5.39 -3.19 -1.79
C ALA A 721 4.86 -2.26 -2.87
N PHE A 722 4.57 -2.81 -4.06
CA PHE A 722 4.18 -2.05 -5.23
C PHE A 722 3.00 -2.67 -5.94
N SER A 723 2.02 -1.84 -6.33
CA SER A 723 0.89 -2.21 -7.19
C SER A 723 1.26 -2.19 -8.67
N GLY A 724 2.15 -1.31 -9.10
CA GLY A 724 2.73 -1.27 -10.44
C GLY A 724 4.13 -0.67 -10.42
N VAL A 725 5.08 -1.33 -11.10
CA VAL A 725 6.49 -1.00 -10.91
C VAL A 725 7.34 -1.21 -12.15
N ASP A 726 8.28 -0.28 -12.34
CA ASP A 726 9.44 -0.46 -13.21
C ASP A 726 10.67 -0.69 -12.31
N PHE A 727 11.37 -1.81 -12.49
CA PHE A 727 12.52 -2.17 -11.68
C PHE A 727 13.73 -2.51 -12.54
N GLU A 728 14.85 -1.85 -12.30
CA GLU A 728 16.07 -2.02 -13.06
C GLU A 728 17.31 -2.06 -12.17
N GLY A 729 18.37 -2.65 -12.70
CA GLY A 729 19.61 -2.82 -11.98
C GLY A 729 20.68 -3.44 -12.86
N THR A 730 21.91 -3.43 -12.35
CA THR A 730 23.08 -3.97 -13.01
C THR A 730 23.48 -5.27 -12.35
N PHE A 731 23.45 -6.35 -13.11
CA PHE A 731 23.86 -7.69 -12.73
C PHE A 731 25.30 -7.93 -13.15
N HIS A 732 26.14 -8.33 -12.19
CA HIS A 732 27.54 -8.67 -12.43
C HIS A 732 27.98 -9.79 -11.48
N VAL A 733 28.74 -10.76 -11.99
CA VAL A 733 29.38 -11.80 -11.16
C VAL A 733 30.88 -11.56 -11.16
N ASN A 734 31.43 -11.09 -10.04
CA ASN A 734 32.83 -10.65 -9.92
C ASN A 734 33.80 -11.81 -9.64
N THR A 735 33.48 -13.00 -10.14
CA THR A 735 34.36 -14.17 -10.02
C THR A 735 34.35 -14.99 -11.31
N VAL A 736 35.32 -15.89 -11.42
CA VAL A 736 35.39 -16.94 -12.44
C VAL A 736 35.09 -18.32 -11.84
N THR A 737 34.73 -18.34 -10.55
CA THR A 737 34.35 -19.54 -9.80
C THR A 737 32.85 -19.72 -9.84
N ASP A 738 32.45 -20.99 -9.89
CA ASP A 738 31.06 -21.41 -10.03
C ASP A 738 30.39 -21.00 -11.35
N ASP A 739 29.19 -21.51 -11.60
CA ASP A 739 28.43 -21.27 -12.83
C ASP A 739 26.90 -21.27 -12.63
N ASP A 740 26.49 -20.98 -11.40
CA ASP A 740 25.16 -21.22 -10.83
C ASP A 740 24.19 -20.03 -10.99
N TYR A 741 23.11 -20.00 -10.21
CA TYR A 741 21.97 -19.11 -10.41
C TYR A 741 22.11 -17.80 -9.64
N ALA A 742 21.79 -16.71 -10.34
CA ALA A 742 21.56 -15.40 -9.76
C ALA A 742 20.41 -14.71 -10.49
N GLY A 743 19.83 -13.69 -9.86
CA GLY A 743 18.69 -12.99 -10.44
C GLY A 743 18.02 -12.03 -9.48
N PHE A 744 16.77 -11.71 -9.77
CA PHE A 744 15.94 -10.83 -8.95
C PHE A 744 14.50 -11.34 -8.90
N ILE A 745 13.76 -10.86 -7.91
CA ILE A 745 12.36 -11.18 -7.71
C ILE A 745 11.50 -9.92 -7.76
N PHE A 746 10.22 -10.13 -8.03
CA PHE A 746 9.21 -9.08 -7.99
C PHE A 746 7.84 -9.69 -7.70
N GLY A 747 6.91 -8.85 -7.22
CA GLY A 747 5.61 -9.32 -6.78
C GLY A 747 5.73 -10.39 -5.70
N TYR A 748 6.68 -10.22 -4.78
CA TYR A 748 6.84 -11.10 -3.62
C TYR A 748 5.74 -10.78 -2.61
N GLN A 749 4.92 -11.78 -2.30
CA GLN A 749 3.89 -11.71 -1.28
C GLN A 749 4.36 -12.53 -0.08
N ASP A 750 4.68 -13.80 -0.35
CA ASP A 750 5.17 -14.77 0.60
C ASP A 750 6.24 -15.68 -0.04
N SER A 751 6.94 -16.49 0.75
CA SER A 751 8.02 -17.41 0.30
C SER A 751 7.55 -18.54 -0.62
N SER A 752 6.24 -18.67 -0.81
CA SER A 752 5.59 -19.54 -1.77
C SER A 752 5.01 -18.81 -2.98
N SER A 753 4.90 -17.47 -2.96
CA SER A 753 4.19 -16.66 -3.95
C SER A 753 5.03 -15.47 -4.40
N PHE A 754 5.76 -15.63 -5.50
CA PHE A 754 6.58 -14.56 -6.08
C PHE A 754 6.96 -14.85 -7.53
N TYR A 755 7.26 -13.80 -8.31
CA TYR A 755 7.92 -13.97 -9.59
C TYR A 755 9.43 -13.89 -9.41
N VAL A 756 10.16 -14.68 -10.20
CA VAL A 756 11.61 -14.69 -10.20
C VAL A 756 12.14 -14.68 -11.61
N VAL A 757 13.10 -13.79 -11.86
CA VAL A 757 13.96 -13.83 -13.04
C VAL A 757 15.30 -14.35 -12.61
N MET A 758 15.70 -15.49 -13.16
CA MET A 758 16.95 -16.17 -12.79
C MET A 758 17.78 -16.49 -14.03
N TRP A 759 19.10 -16.48 -13.88
CA TRP A 759 20.03 -16.72 -14.97
C TRP A 759 21.18 -17.61 -14.50
N LYS A 760 21.40 -18.72 -15.21
CA LYS A 760 22.52 -19.64 -15.00
C LYS A 760 23.52 -19.57 -16.15
N GLN A 761 24.81 -19.77 -15.85
CA GLN A 761 25.88 -19.76 -16.85
C GLN A 761 25.95 -21.04 -17.69
N THR A 762 25.96 -22.22 -17.07
CA THR A 762 26.06 -23.51 -17.79
C THR A 762 24.88 -24.45 -17.52
N GLU A 763 24.81 -25.57 -18.25
CA GLU A 763 23.80 -26.61 -18.01
C GLU A 763 24.26 -27.55 -16.89
N GLN A 764 23.42 -27.78 -15.88
CA GLN A 764 23.74 -28.66 -14.76
C GLN A 764 22.50 -29.35 -14.19
N THR A 765 22.65 -30.65 -13.89
CA THR A 765 21.67 -31.38 -13.06
C THR A 765 21.97 -31.10 -11.60
N TYR A 766 20.96 -30.73 -10.82
CA TYR A 766 21.11 -30.55 -9.38
C TYR A 766 21.62 -31.83 -8.72
N TRP A 767 22.56 -31.71 -7.77
CA TRP A 767 23.24 -32.87 -7.19
C TRP A 767 22.30 -33.75 -6.34
N GLN A 768 21.27 -33.16 -5.73
CA GLN A 768 20.22 -33.92 -5.05
C GLN A 768 19.09 -34.30 -6.02
N ALA A 769 18.96 -35.60 -6.28
CA ALA A 769 17.92 -36.14 -7.14
C ALA A 769 16.54 -36.29 -6.47
N THR A 770 16.44 -35.97 -5.17
CA THR A 770 15.21 -35.96 -4.38
C THR A 770 14.78 -34.51 -4.12
N PRO A 771 13.48 -34.21 -4.15
CA PRO A 771 12.34 -35.12 -4.35
C PRO A 771 12.13 -35.55 -5.82
N PHE A 772 12.73 -34.84 -6.78
CA PHE A 772 12.80 -35.24 -8.18
C PHE A 772 14.09 -34.72 -8.83
N ARG A 773 14.44 -35.28 -9.98
CA ARG A 773 15.66 -34.87 -10.71
C ARG A 773 15.46 -33.53 -11.40
N ALA A 774 16.02 -32.47 -10.85
CA ALA A 774 16.02 -31.13 -11.44
C ALA A 774 17.20 -30.96 -12.41
N VAL A 775 16.91 -30.44 -13.60
CA VAL A 775 17.91 -30.10 -14.63
C VAL A 775 17.76 -28.61 -14.96
N ALA A 776 18.86 -27.87 -14.84
CA ALA A 776 18.95 -26.47 -15.18
C ALA A 776 19.63 -26.31 -16.54
N GLU A 777 19.01 -25.54 -17.42
CA GLU A 777 19.60 -25.07 -18.67
C GLU A 777 20.11 -23.62 -18.51
N PRO A 778 21.14 -23.20 -19.25
CA PRO A 778 21.60 -21.82 -19.22
C PRO A 778 20.58 -20.86 -19.85
N GLY A 779 20.80 -19.57 -19.66
CA GLY A 779 19.91 -18.53 -20.17
C GLY A 779 18.90 -18.05 -19.14
N ILE A 780 18.32 -16.89 -19.46
CA ILE A 780 17.42 -16.17 -18.57
C ILE A 780 16.07 -16.88 -18.55
N GLN A 781 15.52 -17.05 -17.35
CA GLN A 781 14.25 -17.72 -17.10
C GLN A 781 13.38 -16.80 -16.25
N LEU A 782 12.16 -16.52 -16.70
CA LEU A 782 11.11 -15.86 -15.93
C LEU A 782 10.14 -16.94 -15.43
N LYS A 783 10.00 -17.08 -14.12
CA LYS A 783 9.14 -18.08 -13.48
C LYS A 783 8.16 -17.41 -12.53
N ALA A 784 6.97 -18.00 -12.44
CA ALA A 784 6.01 -17.74 -11.37
C ALA A 784 6.10 -18.86 -10.34
N VAL A 785 6.36 -18.51 -9.09
CA VAL A 785 6.38 -19.43 -7.95
C VAL A 785 5.03 -19.31 -7.26
N LYS A 786 4.29 -20.43 -7.20
CA LYS A 786 3.08 -20.58 -6.38
C LYS A 786 3.13 -21.97 -5.75
N SER A 787 3.88 -22.07 -4.67
CA SER A 787 4.24 -23.33 -4.03
C SER A 787 3.18 -23.80 -3.06
N ARG A 788 2.72 -25.04 -3.25
CA ARG A 788 1.83 -25.69 -2.28
C ARG A 788 2.57 -26.20 -1.03
N SER A 789 3.89 -26.39 -1.11
CA SER A 789 4.67 -26.96 -0.01
C SER A 789 5.39 -25.91 0.82
N GLY A 790 5.53 -24.69 0.31
CA GLY A 790 6.45 -23.70 0.85
C GLY A 790 7.93 -24.05 0.68
N PRO A 791 8.81 -23.31 1.38
CA PRO A 791 10.26 -23.53 1.43
C PRO A 791 10.64 -24.98 1.79
N GLY A 792 11.70 -25.48 1.15
CA GLY A 792 12.25 -26.82 1.36
C GLY A 792 12.58 -27.55 0.07
N GLU A 793 12.76 -28.88 0.18
CA GLU A 793 13.35 -29.70 -0.89
C GLU A 793 12.56 -29.69 -2.21
N HIS A 794 11.23 -29.57 -2.16
CA HIS A 794 10.36 -29.50 -3.35
C HIS A 794 10.55 -28.19 -4.11
N LEU A 795 10.41 -27.06 -3.42
CA LEU A 795 10.54 -25.74 -4.02
C LEU A 795 11.95 -25.51 -4.54
N ARG A 796 12.97 -25.91 -3.77
CA ARG A 796 14.38 -25.85 -4.19
C ARG A 796 14.64 -26.54 -5.53
N ASN A 797 14.24 -27.81 -5.65
CA ASN A 797 14.45 -28.55 -6.91
C ASN A 797 13.63 -27.95 -8.05
N SER A 798 12.44 -27.40 -7.75
CA SER A 798 11.60 -26.70 -8.73
C SER A 798 12.21 -25.39 -9.22
N LEU A 799 12.84 -24.61 -8.34
CA LEU A 799 13.57 -23.40 -8.69
C LEU A 799 14.77 -23.73 -9.58
N TRP A 800 15.54 -24.77 -9.26
CA TRP A 800 16.64 -25.23 -10.09
C TRP A 800 16.18 -25.72 -11.47
N HIS A 801 15.04 -26.42 -11.53
CA HIS A 801 14.61 -27.05 -12.77
C HIS A 801 14.16 -26.03 -13.82
N THR A 802 14.69 -26.14 -15.04
CA THR A 802 14.17 -25.42 -16.20
C THR A 802 12.93 -26.12 -16.74
N GLY A 803 11.76 -25.58 -16.39
CA GLY A 803 10.46 -26.05 -16.84
C GLY A 803 9.40 -25.93 -15.75
N ASP A 804 8.21 -26.42 -16.07
CA ASP A 804 7.10 -26.45 -15.12
C ASP A 804 7.24 -27.59 -14.12
N THR A 805 6.88 -27.31 -12.88
CA THR A 805 6.76 -28.30 -11.80
C THR A 805 5.41 -28.12 -11.13
N ASN A 806 4.59 -29.18 -11.17
CA ASN A 806 3.21 -29.13 -10.71
C ASN A 806 3.12 -28.66 -9.25
N ASP A 807 2.18 -27.76 -8.98
CA ASP A 807 1.90 -27.19 -7.66
C ASP A 807 3.12 -26.50 -6.99
N GLN A 808 4.10 -26.06 -7.77
CA GLN A 808 5.35 -25.47 -7.28
C GLN A 808 5.75 -24.22 -8.10
N VAL A 809 6.24 -24.42 -9.32
CA VAL A 809 6.84 -23.35 -10.14
C VAL A 809 6.44 -23.53 -11.60
N ARG A 810 6.04 -22.45 -12.27
CA ARG A 810 5.73 -22.40 -13.71
C ARG A 810 6.73 -21.51 -14.45
N LEU A 811 7.26 -22.00 -15.57
CA LEU A 811 8.13 -21.24 -16.45
C LEU A 811 7.27 -20.40 -17.41
N LEU A 812 7.26 -19.08 -17.22
CA LEU A 812 6.50 -18.15 -18.06
C LEU A 812 7.24 -17.86 -19.37
N TRP A 813 8.54 -17.63 -19.28
CA TRP A 813 9.39 -17.34 -20.42
C TRP A 813 10.81 -17.84 -20.19
N LYS A 814 11.49 -18.18 -21.29
CA LYS A 814 12.91 -18.54 -21.31
C LYS A 814 13.57 -17.96 -22.55
N ASP A 815 14.79 -17.46 -22.39
CA ASP A 815 15.59 -16.97 -23.51
C ASP A 815 15.82 -18.09 -24.55
N PRO A 816 15.29 -17.95 -25.78
CA PRO A 816 15.42 -18.98 -26.82
C PRO A 816 16.87 -19.16 -27.29
N ARG A 817 17.76 -18.21 -27.01
CA ARG A 817 19.18 -18.31 -27.36
C ARG A 817 19.94 -19.26 -26.45
N ASN A 818 19.41 -19.52 -25.24
CA ASN A 818 20.01 -20.43 -24.25
C ASN A 818 21.47 -20.06 -23.90
N VAL A 819 21.74 -18.77 -23.73
CA VAL A 819 23.09 -18.23 -23.47
C VAL A 819 23.20 -17.84 -21.99
N GLY A 820 24.14 -18.44 -21.29
CA GLY A 820 24.47 -18.06 -19.91
C GLY A 820 25.19 -16.73 -19.79
N TRP A 821 25.23 -16.18 -18.59
CA TRP A 821 26.03 -15.00 -18.28
C TRP A 821 27.53 -15.29 -18.38
N LYS A 822 28.34 -14.26 -18.61
CA LYS A 822 29.81 -14.37 -18.73
C LYS A 822 30.48 -13.82 -17.47
N ASP A 823 31.58 -14.45 -17.07
CA ASP A 823 32.38 -14.02 -15.92
C ASP A 823 32.82 -12.56 -16.06
N LYS A 824 32.67 -11.78 -14.99
CA LYS A 824 33.12 -10.38 -14.92
C LYS A 824 32.59 -9.50 -16.06
N VAL A 825 31.36 -9.76 -16.50
CA VAL A 825 30.64 -8.94 -17.47
C VAL A 825 29.39 -8.39 -16.82
N SER A 826 29.18 -7.08 -16.98
CA SER A 826 27.99 -6.39 -16.49
C SER A 826 26.84 -6.45 -17.48
N TYR A 827 25.64 -6.67 -16.94
CA TYR A 827 24.39 -6.67 -17.67
C TYR A 827 23.39 -5.74 -17.00
N ARG A 828 22.65 -4.94 -17.75
CA ARG A 828 21.52 -4.15 -17.19
C ARG A 828 20.22 -4.90 -17.43
N TRP A 829 19.42 -5.12 -16.40
CA TRP A 829 18.04 -5.56 -16.58
C TRP A 829 17.07 -4.38 -16.46
N TYR A 830 15.93 -4.49 -17.12
CA TYR A 830 14.81 -3.57 -17.01
C TYR A 830 13.52 -4.39 -17.00
N LEU A 831 12.84 -4.39 -15.85
CA LEU A 831 11.55 -5.05 -15.61
C LEU A 831 10.44 -3.99 -15.65
N GLN A 832 9.33 -4.34 -16.28
CA GLN A 832 8.06 -3.63 -16.17
C GLN A 832 6.99 -4.62 -15.73
N HIS A 833 6.27 -4.29 -14.67
CA HIS A 833 5.20 -5.10 -14.13
C HIS A 833 3.94 -4.25 -13.93
N ARG A 834 2.82 -4.66 -14.53
CA ARG A 834 1.48 -4.05 -14.35
C ARG A 834 0.46 -5.13 -13.93
N PRO A 835 0.41 -5.47 -12.63
CA PRO A 835 -0.55 -6.37 -12.01
C PRO A 835 -2.01 -6.24 -12.43
N GLN A 836 -2.52 -5.02 -12.59
CA GLN A 836 -3.90 -4.71 -12.98
C GLN A 836 -4.34 -5.44 -14.26
N VAL A 837 -3.41 -5.67 -15.19
CA VAL A 837 -3.63 -6.43 -16.43
C VAL A 837 -2.71 -7.65 -16.57
N GLY A 838 -1.91 -7.93 -15.54
CA GLY A 838 -0.90 -9.00 -15.53
C GLY A 838 0.25 -8.80 -16.50
N TYR A 839 0.54 -7.57 -16.95
CA TYR A 839 1.64 -7.33 -17.89
C TYR A 839 2.99 -7.52 -17.22
N ILE A 840 3.85 -8.32 -17.84
CA ILE A 840 5.24 -8.51 -17.43
C ILE A 840 6.12 -8.39 -18.68
N ARG A 841 7.17 -7.56 -18.61
CA ARG A 841 8.22 -7.50 -19.63
C ARG A 841 9.59 -7.29 -19.00
N ALA A 842 10.53 -8.17 -19.32
CA ALA A 842 11.91 -8.10 -18.86
C ALA A 842 12.86 -7.99 -20.05
N ARG A 843 13.75 -6.99 -20.01
CA ARG A 843 14.76 -6.70 -21.04
C ARG A 843 16.14 -6.72 -20.43
N PHE A 844 17.11 -7.24 -21.18
CA PHE A 844 18.49 -7.40 -20.73
C PHE A 844 19.47 -6.82 -21.74
N TYR A 845 20.45 -6.08 -21.25
CA TYR A 845 21.44 -5.39 -22.06
C TYR A 845 22.85 -5.84 -21.67
N GLU A 846 23.70 -6.13 -22.65
CA GLU A 846 25.16 -6.32 -22.47
C GLU A 846 25.85 -5.07 -23.03
N GLY A 847 26.41 -4.24 -22.16
CA GLY A 847 26.80 -2.88 -22.53
C GLY A 847 25.61 -2.09 -23.07
N THR A 848 25.69 -1.61 -24.32
CA THR A 848 24.61 -0.85 -24.97
C THR A 848 23.64 -1.74 -25.78
N GLU A 849 23.95 -3.03 -25.97
CA GLU A 849 23.19 -3.91 -26.86
C GLU A 849 22.10 -4.66 -26.10
N LEU A 850 20.86 -4.57 -26.58
CA LEU A 850 19.76 -5.41 -26.09
C LEU A 850 20.03 -6.87 -26.49
N VAL A 851 20.32 -7.71 -25.49
CA VAL A 851 20.61 -9.12 -25.70
C VAL A 851 19.36 -9.99 -25.57
N ALA A 852 18.50 -9.74 -24.59
CA ALA A 852 17.27 -10.52 -24.40
C ALA A 852 16.07 -9.62 -24.15
N ASP A 853 14.91 -10.04 -24.63
CA ASP A 853 13.62 -9.40 -24.39
C ASP A 853 12.58 -10.51 -24.25
N SER A 854 11.85 -10.52 -23.14
CA SER A 854 10.76 -11.48 -22.94
C SER A 854 9.61 -11.29 -23.91
N GLY A 855 9.48 -10.08 -24.47
CA GLY A 855 8.23 -9.60 -25.04
C GLY A 855 7.17 -9.44 -23.96
N VAL A 856 5.93 -9.17 -24.39
CA VAL A 856 4.78 -9.07 -23.51
C VAL A 856 4.42 -10.48 -22.99
N THR A 857 4.60 -10.68 -21.69
CA THR A 857 4.15 -11.87 -20.96
C THR A 857 2.95 -11.47 -20.11
N ILE A 858 1.87 -12.26 -20.13
CA ILE A 858 0.69 -12.00 -19.31
C ILE A 858 0.59 -13.05 -18.23
N ASP A 859 0.61 -12.62 -16.97
CA ASP A 859 0.41 -13.46 -15.81
C ASP A 859 -0.22 -12.70 -14.65
N THR A 860 -1.15 -13.34 -13.93
CA THR A 860 -1.93 -12.71 -12.85
C THR A 860 -1.82 -13.51 -11.54
N THR A 861 -0.80 -14.36 -11.41
CA THR A 861 -0.67 -15.26 -10.24
C THR A 861 -0.42 -14.48 -8.95
N MET A 862 0.41 -13.45 -9.02
CA MET A 862 0.63 -12.46 -7.96
C MET A 862 0.29 -11.08 -8.55
N ARG A 863 -0.51 -10.29 -7.83
CA ARG A 863 -1.02 -9.00 -8.31
C ARG A 863 -0.38 -7.82 -7.57
N GLY A 864 0.94 -7.78 -7.65
CA GLY A 864 1.76 -6.78 -6.96
C GLY A 864 2.57 -7.44 -5.86
N GLY A 865 3.18 -6.63 -5.01
CA GLY A 865 4.01 -7.08 -3.88
C GLY A 865 5.42 -6.48 -3.92
N ARG A 866 6.34 -7.12 -3.20
CA ARG A 866 7.67 -6.59 -2.89
C ARG A 866 8.71 -6.95 -3.94
N LEU A 867 9.82 -6.22 -3.93
CA LEU A 867 10.98 -6.43 -4.81
C LEU A 867 12.16 -7.02 -4.04
N GLY A 868 13.09 -7.66 -4.75
CA GLY A 868 14.29 -8.20 -4.11
C GLY A 868 15.28 -8.83 -5.07
N VAL A 869 16.37 -9.34 -4.52
CA VAL A 869 17.42 -10.08 -5.25
C VAL A 869 17.42 -11.56 -4.87
N PHE A 870 17.89 -12.41 -5.78
CA PHE A 870 17.88 -13.87 -5.64
C PHE A 870 19.23 -14.48 -5.98
N CYS A 871 19.73 -15.36 -5.11
CA CYS A 871 20.90 -16.19 -5.38
C CYS A 871 20.59 -17.66 -5.09
N PHE A 872 21.26 -18.55 -5.82
CA PHE A 872 21.22 -19.97 -5.52
C PHE A 872 22.53 -20.64 -5.97
N SER A 873 23.37 -21.00 -4.98
CA SER A 873 24.65 -21.69 -5.16
C SER A 873 25.71 -20.89 -5.95
N GLN A 874 25.62 -19.55 -5.97
CA GLN A 874 26.58 -18.68 -6.65
C GLN A 874 27.10 -17.61 -5.70
N GLU A 875 28.42 -17.41 -5.67
CA GLU A 875 29.11 -16.42 -4.85
C GLU A 875 29.54 -15.18 -5.66
N ASN A 876 29.86 -14.08 -4.94
CA ASN A 876 30.39 -12.83 -5.48
C ASN A 876 29.50 -12.20 -6.57
N ILE A 877 28.20 -12.16 -6.30
CA ILE A 877 27.20 -11.51 -7.15
C ILE A 877 27.05 -10.05 -6.70
N ILE A 878 27.01 -9.15 -7.67
CA ILE A 878 26.77 -7.72 -7.46
C ILE A 878 25.49 -7.35 -8.21
N TRP A 879 24.54 -6.80 -7.47
CA TRP A 879 23.37 -6.08 -8.00
C TRP A 879 23.59 -4.60 -7.73
N SER A 880 24.09 -3.89 -8.73
CA SER A 880 24.53 -2.50 -8.63
C SER A 880 23.53 -1.53 -9.25
N ASN A 881 23.54 -0.28 -8.81
CA ASN A 881 22.74 0.81 -9.38
C ASN A 881 21.26 0.41 -9.53
N LEU A 882 20.72 -0.22 -8.48
CA LEU A 882 19.33 -0.63 -8.36
C LEU A 882 18.43 0.59 -8.37
N LYS A 883 17.35 0.54 -9.14
CA LYS A 883 16.32 1.56 -9.21
C LYS A 883 14.97 0.93 -9.40
N TYR A 884 14.01 1.33 -8.58
CA TYR A 884 12.59 1.08 -8.81
C TYR A 884 11.84 2.41 -8.96
N ARG A 885 10.74 2.39 -9.70
CA ARG A 885 9.83 3.52 -9.84
C ARG A 885 8.39 3.02 -9.83
N CYS A 886 7.52 3.67 -9.06
CA CYS A 886 6.09 3.42 -9.14
C CYS A 886 5.59 3.84 -10.51
N ASN A 887 4.89 2.94 -11.19
CA ASN A 887 4.38 3.21 -12.53
C ASN A 887 3.19 2.28 -12.85
N ASP A 888 2.00 2.85 -12.79
CA ASP A 888 0.75 2.14 -13.10
C ASP A 888 0.28 2.36 -14.55
N THR A 889 0.98 3.21 -15.30
CA THR A 889 0.65 3.45 -16.71
C THR A 889 0.94 2.19 -17.52
N ILE A 890 -0.11 1.62 -18.12
CA ILE A 890 0.00 0.42 -18.94
C ILE A 890 0.76 0.75 -20.24
N PRO A 891 1.84 0.00 -20.57
CA PRO A 891 2.62 0.21 -21.79
C PRO A 891 1.79 0.09 -23.09
N GLU A 892 2.09 0.92 -24.10
CA GLU A 892 1.35 0.97 -25.38
C GLU A 892 1.34 -0.38 -26.14
N ASP A 893 2.44 -1.14 -26.04
CA ASP A 893 2.58 -2.45 -26.70
C ASP A 893 1.63 -3.52 -26.14
N PHE A 894 1.04 -3.29 -24.97
CA PHE A 894 -0.03 -4.14 -24.43
C PHE A 894 -1.28 -4.09 -25.31
N GLN A 895 -1.69 -2.91 -25.80
CA GLN A 895 -2.87 -2.78 -26.66
C GLN A 895 -2.66 -3.50 -28.00
N GLU A 896 -1.46 -3.38 -28.57
CA GLU A 896 -1.08 -4.12 -29.78
C GLU A 896 -1.11 -5.64 -29.56
N PHE A 897 -0.61 -6.11 -28.41
CA PHE A 897 -0.62 -7.52 -28.07
C PHE A 897 -2.05 -8.06 -27.83
N SER A 898 -2.85 -7.34 -27.06
CA SER A 898 -4.25 -7.65 -26.74
C SER A 898 -5.09 -7.80 -28.01
N THR A 899 -4.98 -6.84 -28.94
CA THR A 899 -5.70 -6.88 -30.22
C THR A 899 -5.28 -8.06 -31.12
N GLN A 900 -4.02 -8.46 -31.09
CA GLN A 900 -3.52 -9.61 -31.87
C GLN A 900 -3.94 -10.97 -31.29
N HIS A 901 -4.05 -11.08 -29.97
CA HIS A 901 -4.29 -12.35 -29.28
C HIS A 901 -5.71 -12.50 -28.70
N GLY A 902 -6.57 -11.49 -28.86
CA GLY A 902 -7.97 -11.54 -28.43
C GLY A 902 -8.13 -11.59 -26.91
N VAL A 903 -7.20 -10.99 -26.19
CA VAL A 903 -7.32 -10.76 -24.74
C VAL A 903 -8.18 -9.51 -24.60
N ASP A 904 -9.41 -9.63 -24.09
CA ASP A 904 -10.29 -8.47 -23.91
C ASP A 904 -9.58 -7.41 -23.06
N SER A 905 -9.51 -6.19 -23.60
CA SER A 905 -9.16 -4.98 -22.84
C SER A 905 -10.30 -4.79 -21.84
N LEU A 906 -10.04 -5.03 -20.56
CA LEU A 906 -10.97 -4.65 -19.49
C LEU A 906 -10.77 -3.17 -19.18
#